data_AF-W2T630-F1
#
_entry.id   AF-W2T630-F1
#
_cell.length_a   1.000
_cell.length_b   1.000
_cell.length_c   1.000
_cell.angle_alpha   90.00
_cell.angle_beta   90.00
_cell.angle_gamma   90.00
#
_symmetry.space_group_name_H-M   'P 1'
#
loop_
_entity.id
_entity.type
_entity.pdbx_description
1 polymer ?
#
loop_
_entity_poly.entity_id
_entity_poly.type
_entity_poly.pdbx_seq_one_letter_code
_entity_poly.pdbx_strand_id
1 'polypeptide(L)'
;MLNLTNITKVVEEDWMDLCEEGSLLDQNAVRLPLILIYLFVFTVCLLGNFFTIVVIVLHPTMRTGTNYFLANLALADLLVAAFCILQNMVHIVGFDHGNWTLGEAMCYIYVFMLHFIPCLSVGILVCVSIEKYLVFMHPFSKWTQQILRRRVRFMMTMATWALSVASNIPYALNTRLYRFSDTAAACGRTDTLRVWVTVSFILWYILPLTVLALMYTNIGMMLWRSGSCVITVTRPSTDSQGSAQTGTSWQLSNGRTIIYKQDSLLQVPEDPQVKKRQRDLTESRRKVVYMPPALRYYDSATPAWVVRLLIVLVASFAILTLPHHARLLHTMWSTTPQCNNDWSILLQPLSYIFLFLSSAINPILYAFLSKRFREAASDIFHCKKGLLSHLSRSRSRTRTIVSDLPEDSRALNPSGGTIRMNRLRMRAWIAYLILAVGVAFIIAGSVMLGIGISKYNSSKKLKNTTPSIRVPTTTSATTPDSQNTEPISQKIQNNIDPAEIKKNLHDFTALPHMAGTSANAKVADSIVAKWIAAGLENVHKVEYNVLLSYPSNTTNPNYMTIEYHNGTTFYRSEGISPPIIKNEQSDEEAGMQWLAFSPSGNVAGDIVYCGFATEKEFQTLQSLEITLTGRIALIRYGGTFRADKVALAQKYGAIGAILYSDPAEVAPYGIQDGDVYPNTVYMPANAVQRGTLYTGTGDVRSPLYASKTNLWKAGSVQEALRLGILPSIPAIPISYHSAQQLISRLDGRPAPATWKGGFNFTYNLGPGLKGGLSTRVTVNNYSANRQIQNVIGYINGVEEPERYVILGNHYDAWTYGAMDPNAGTAVLAEVARSTMKVINETGWRPARTLMFAAWDAEEFGLIGSTEFVEEFTEILTRRAVAYLNMDCLKGNQTIYVQSSPSLQDQVVLASMYVANPRKDEIKANRTTVYDTW
;
A
#
# COMPACT_ATOMS: atom_id res chain seq x y z
N MET A 1 24.53 37.46 -64.86
CA MET A 1 24.00 36.77 -66.06
C MET A 1 24.83 35.52 -66.30
N LEU A 2 24.27 34.35 -66.00
CA LEU A 2 24.40 33.10 -66.74
C LEU A 2 23.32 32.16 -66.16
N ASN A 3 22.42 31.72 -67.03
CA ASN A 3 21.22 30.93 -66.75
C ASN A 3 21.57 29.59 -66.08
N LEU A 4 21.19 29.42 -64.81
CA LEU A 4 21.16 28.13 -64.11
C LEU A 4 19.84 27.36 -64.32
N THR A 5 18.90 27.91 -65.10
CA THR A 5 17.59 27.33 -65.41
C THR A 5 17.62 26.19 -66.43
N ASN A 6 18.73 25.97 -67.13
CA ASN A 6 18.85 24.88 -68.12
C ASN A 6 19.46 23.58 -67.55
N ILE A 7 20.01 23.58 -66.33
CA ILE A 7 20.56 22.36 -65.72
C ILE A 7 19.50 21.62 -64.89
N THR A 8 18.48 22.30 -64.37
CA THR A 8 17.36 21.63 -63.68
C THR A 8 16.39 20.94 -64.65
N LYS A 9 16.24 21.43 -65.88
CA LYS A 9 15.36 20.80 -66.89
C LYS A 9 15.91 19.52 -67.49
N VAL A 10 17.23 19.43 -67.72
CA VAL A 10 17.86 18.20 -68.23
C VAL A 10 17.88 17.09 -67.16
N VAL A 11 17.86 17.49 -65.89
CA VAL A 11 17.71 16.53 -64.78
C VAL A 11 16.24 16.10 -64.64
N GLU A 12 15.24 16.98 -64.84
CA GLU A 12 13.80 16.61 -64.76
C GLU A 12 13.28 15.70 -65.90
N GLU A 13 13.83 15.78 -67.11
CA GLU A 13 13.40 14.90 -68.23
C GLU A 13 13.98 13.47 -68.12
N ASP A 14 15.17 13.27 -67.53
CA ASP A 14 15.77 11.93 -67.38
C ASP A 14 15.19 11.09 -66.20
N TRP A 15 14.45 11.69 -65.26
CA TRP A 15 13.88 10.94 -64.12
C TRP A 15 12.52 10.27 -64.41
N MET A 16 11.80 10.69 -65.45
CA MET A 16 10.50 10.07 -65.81
C MET A 16 10.68 8.74 -66.58
N ASP A 17 11.78 8.57 -67.31
CA ASP A 17 12.03 7.36 -68.12
C ASP A 17 12.60 6.18 -67.30
N LEU A 18 13.00 6.39 -66.03
CA LEU A 18 13.60 5.34 -65.17
C LEU A 18 12.59 4.49 -64.39
N CYS A 19 11.29 4.85 -64.39
CA CYS A 19 10.27 4.16 -63.59
C CYS A 19 9.00 3.80 -64.40
N GLU A 20 9.15 3.38 -65.66
CA GLU A 20 8.06 3.25 -66.66
C GLU A 20 7.17 1.98 -66.59
N GLU A 21 7.27 1.16 -65.54
CA GLU A 21 6.33 0.06 -65.30
C GLU A 21 5.27 0.43 -64.24
N GLY A 22 4.12 -0.23 -64.23
CA GLY A 22 3.03 0.06 -63.28
C GLY A 22 3.41 -0.25 -61.83
N SER A 23 2.96 0.61 -60.90
CA SER A 23 3.25 0.48 -59.46
C SER A 23 2.90 -0.91 -58.92
N LEU A 24 3.84 -1.50 -58.17
CA LEU A 24 3.66 -2.81 -57.52
C LEU A 24 2.42 -2.83 -56.60
N LEU A 25 2.02 -1.68 -56.03
CA LEU A 25 0.85 -1.54 -55.16
C LEU A 25 -0.48 -1.60 -55.92
N ASP A 26 -0.49 -1.35 -57.23
CA ASP A 26 -1.71 -1.39 -58.04
C ASP A 26 -2.05 -2.84 -58.47
N GLN A 27 -1.11 -3.78 -58.32
CA GLN A 27 -1.36 -5.19 -58.58
C GLN A 27 -2.29 -5.81 -57.52
N ASN A 28 -3.39 -6.41 -57.97
CA ASN A 28 -4.38 -7.06 -57.08
C ASN A 28 -3.77 -8.11 -56.14
N ALA A 29 -2.73 -8.82 -56.59
CA ALA A 29 -2.02 -9.84 -55.79
C ALA A 29 -1.30 -9.25 -54.56
N VAL A 30 -0.95 -7.95 -54.59
CA VAL A 30 -0.27 -7.23 -53.50
C VAL A 30 -1.24 -6.35 -52.73
N ARG A 31 -2.13 -5.66 -53.46
CA ARG A 31 -3.11 -4.72 -52.94
C ARG A 31 -4.14 -5.39 -52.02
N LEU A 32 -4.73 -6.51 -52.46
CA LEU A 32 -5.81 -7.16 -51.71
C LEU A 32 -5.32 -7.71 -50.35
N PRO A 33 -4.17 -8.40 -50.24
CA PRO A 33 -3.62 -8.77 -48.94
C PRO A 33 -3.36 -7.58 -48.02
N LEU A 34 -2.81 -6.47 -48.54
CA LEU A 34 -2.55 -5.27 -47.74
C LEU A 34 -3.85 -4.64 -47.20
N ILE A 35 -4.90 -4.55 -48.01
CA ILE A 35 -6.22 -4.08 -47.57
C ILE A 35 -6.75 -4.98 -46.44
N LEU A 36 -6.68 -6.30 -46.60
CA LEU A 36 -7.12 -7.25 -45.58
C LEU A 36 -6.34 -7.09 -44.26
N ILE A 37 -5.03 -6.84 -44.33
CA ILE A 37 -4.21 -6.56 -43.15
C ILE A 37 -4.64 -5.26 -42.46
N TYR A 38 -4.87 -4.17 -43.22
CA TYR A 38 -5.35 -2.92 -42.65
C TYR A 38 -6.71 -3.06 -41.97
N LEU A 39 -7.64 -3.80 -42.59
CA LEU A 39 -8.96 -4.06 -42.01
C LEU A 39 -8.85 -4.91 -40.74
N PHE A 40 -7.95 -5.89 -40.72
CA PHE A 40 -7.68 -6.69 -39.52
C PHE A 40 -7.12 -5.82 -38.38
N VAL A 41 -6.08 -5.03 -38.65
CA VAL A 41 -5.48 -4.13 -37.64
C VAL A 41 -6.49 -3.10 -37.13
N PHE A 42 -7.31 -2.53 -38.02
CA PHE A 42 -8.41 -1.64 -37.66
C PHE A 42 -9.39 -2.32 -36.69
N THR A 43 -9.84 -3.53 -37.03
CA THR A 43 -10.83 -4.28 -36.22
C THR A 43 -10.28 -4.60 -34.83
N VAL A 44 -9.04 -5.07 -34.75
CA VAL A 44 -8.37 -5.36 -33.48
C VAL A 44 -8.19 -4.09 -32.65
N CYS A 45 -7.72 -3.00 -33.26
CA CYS A 45 -7.49 -1.74 -32.57
C CYS A 45 -8.79 -1.14 -32.01
N LEU A 46 -9.84 -1.11 -32.82
CA LEU A 46 -11.14 -0.56 -32.43
C LEU A 46 -11.79 -1.39 -31.32
N LEU A 47 -11.99 -2.69 -31.55
CA LEU A 47 -12.70 -3.55 -30.61
C LEU A 47 -11.92 -3.75 -29.32
N GLY A 48 -10.60 -3.96 -29.41
CA GLY A 48 -9.75 -4.21 -28.25
C GLY A 48 -9.64 -3.01 -27.32
N ASN A 49 -9.42 -1.81 -27.86
CA ASN A 49 -9.27 -0.61 -27.02
C ASN A 49 -10.62 -0.13 -26.47
N PHE A 50 -11.70 -0.28 -27.23
CA PHE A 50 -13.05 -0.07 -26.72
C PHE A 50 -13.36 -1.03 -25.55
N PHE A 51 -13.08 -2.31 -25.73
CA PHE A 51 -13.25 -3.31 -24.68
C PHE A 51 -12.42 -3.00 -23.43
N THR A 52 -11.17 -2.55 -23.61
CA THR A 52 -10.30 -2.13 -22.51
C THR A 52 -10.91 -1.00 -21.68
N ILE A 53 -11.47 0.02 -22.33
CA ILE A 53 -12.18 1.12 -21.64
C ILE A 53 -13.41 0.58 -20.90
N VAL A 54 -14.19 -0.29 -21.54
CA VAL A 54 -15.38 -0.91 -20.92
C VAL A 54 -15.00 -1.70 -19.66
N VAL A 55 -13.96 -2.53 -19.71
CA VAL A 55 -13.48 -3.30 -18.55
C VAL A 55 -13.05 -2.38 -17.41
N ILE A 56 -12.25 -1.35 -17.70
CA ILE A 56 -11.74 -0.42 -16.67
C ILE A 56 -12.87 0.41 -16.07
N VAL A 57 -13.78 0.93 -16.90
CA VAL A 57 -14.88 1.78 -16.44
C VAL A 57 -15.93 0.96 -15.73
N LEU A 58 -16.33 -0.21 -16.21
CA LEU A 58 -17.41 -0.98 -15.59
C LEU A 58 -16.95 -1.76 -14.34
N HIS A 59 -15.73 -2.30 -14.33
CA HIS A 59 -15.26 -3.14 -13.23
C HIS A 59 -14.62 -2.31 -12.09
N PRO A 60 -15.21 -2.23 -10.88
CA PRO A 60 -14.73 -1.35 -9.82
C PRO A 60 -13.29 -1.62 -9.37
N THR A 61 -12.88 -2.90 -9.36
CA THR A 61 -11.50 -3.27 -8.95
C THR A 61 -10.44 -2.84 -9.96
N MET A 62 -10.85 -2.50 -11.20
CA MET A 62 -9.97 -2.02 -12.25
C MET A 62 -9.80 -0.50 -12.22
N ARG A 63 -10.49 0.24 -11.36
CA ARG A 63 -10.42 1.72 -11.28
C ARG A 63 -9.27 2.22 -10.41
N THR A 64 -8.04 1.91 -10.79
CA THR A 64 -6.81 2.32 -10.08
C THR A 64 -6.10 3.49 -10.77
N GLY A 65 -5.13 4.13 -10.09
CA GLY A 65 -4.34 5.23 -10.66
C GLY A 65 -3.61 4.86 -11.95
N THR A 66 -2.96 3.69 -11.97
CA THR A 66 -2.30 3.16 -13.17
C THR A 66 -3.29 2.89 -14.29
N ASN A 67 -4.46 2.30 -13.96
CA ASN A 67 -5.47 1.98 -14.97
C ASN A 67 -6.19 3.23 -15.51
N TYR A 68 -6.13 4.37 -14.81
CA TYR A 68 -6.56 5.65 -15.35
C TYR A 68 -5.69 6.08 -16.54
N PHE A 69 -4.36 5.91 -16.46
CA PHE A 69 -3.48 6.18 -17.59
C PHE A 69 -3.65 5.14 -18.71
N LEU A 70 -3.86 3.86 -18.39
CA LEU A 70 -4.16 2.84 -19.40
C LEU A 70 -5.48 3.10 -20.14
N ALA A 71 -6.49 3.64 -19.46
CA ALA A 71 -7.73 4.07 -20.11
C ALA A 71 -7.52 5.27 -21.03
N ASN A 72 -6.65 6.21 -20.66
CA ASN A 72 -6.25 7.32 -21.54
C ASN A 72 -5.41 6.84 -22.74
N LEU A 73 -4.57 5.82 -22.56
CA LEU A 73 -3.84 5.19 -23.67
C LEU A 73 -4.80 4.51 -24.64
N ALA A 74 -5.77 3.73 -24.13
CA ALA A 74 -6.81 3.12 -24.96
C ALA A 74 -7.66 4.16 -25.69
N LEU A 75 -7.91 5.33 -25.09
CA LEU A 75 -8.57 6.45 -25.76
C LEU A 75 -7.73 7.03 -26.91
N ALA A 76 -6.42 7.20 -26.71
CA ALA A 76 -5.51 7.62 -27.77
C ALA A 76 -5.48 6.59 -28.92
N ASP A 77 -5.42 5.29 -28.60
CA ASP A 77 -5.43 4.22 -29.58
C ASP A 77 -6.75 4.15 -30.39
N LEU A 78 -7.89 4.49 -29.78
CA LEU A 78 -9.16 4.64 -30.51
C LEU A 78 -9.12 5.80 -31.52
N LEU A 79 -8.38 6.87 -31.25
CA LEU A 79 -8.17 7.93 -32.24
C LEU A 79 -7.34 7.43 -33.43
N VAL A 80 -6.39 6.51 -33.23
CA VAL A 80 -5.64 5.88 -34.32
C VAL A 80 -6.60 5.12 -35.25
N ALA A 81 -7.50 4.33 -34.66
CA ALA A 81 -8.52 3.60 -35.43
C ALA A 81 -9.44 4.56 -36.20
N ALA A 82 -9.89 5.64 -35.56
CA ALA A 82 -10.85 6.58 -36.14
C ALA A 82 -10.27 7.44 -37.28
N PHE A 83 -9.02 7.88 -37.16
CA PHE A 83 -8.45 8.91 -38.05
C PHE A 83 -7.24 8.48 -38.87
N CYS A 84 -6.60 7.35 -38.55
CA CYS A 84 -5.34 6.98 -39.19
C CYS A 84 -5.43 5.68 -40.00
N ILE A 85 -5.98 4.59 -39.46
CA ILE A 85 -5.85 3.26 -40.09
C ILE A 85 -6.58 3.19 -41.44
N LEU A 86 -7.87 3.53 -41.46
CA LEU A 86 -8.68 3.46 -42.70
C LEU A 86 -8.28 4.56 -43.69
N GLN A 87 -7.97 5.74 -43.20
CA GLN A 87 -7.56 6.89 -44.02
C GLN A 87 -6.21 6.62 -44.70
N ASN A 88 -5.27 5.99 -43.99
CA ASN A 88 -4.00 5.57 -44.57
C ASN A 88 -4.17 4.42 -45.57
N MET A 89 -5.05 3.45 -45.28
CA MET A 89 -5.40 2.39 -46.24
C MET A 89 -5.95 3.00 -47.52
N VAL A 90 -6.91 3.93 -47.43
CA VAL A 90 -7.51 4.64 -48.57
C VAL A 90 -6.46 5.41 -49.36
N HIS A 91 -5.58 6.15 -48.69
CA HIS A 91 -4.54 6.96 -49.32
C HIS A 91 -3.50 6.10 -50.05
N ILE A 92 -2.97 5.06 -49.42
CA ILE A 92 -1.78 4.36 -49.94
C ILE A 92 -2.13 3.14 -50.79
N VAL A 93 -3.22 2.43 -50.46
CA VAL A 93 -3.54 1.12 -51.05
C VAL A 93 -4.94 1.09 -51.68
N GLY A 94 -5.82 2.02 -51.30
CA GLY A 94 -7.24 1.98 -51.61
C GLY A 94 -7.60 2.37 -53.03
N PHE A 95 -6.81 3.22 -53.69
CA PHE A 95 -7.05 3.71 -55.04
C PHE A 95 -5.77 3.70 -55.87
N ASP A 96 -5.93 3.56 -57.19
CA ASP A 96 -4.80 3.48 -58.13
C ASP A 96 -3.91 4.71 -57.97
N HIS A 97 -2.59 4.48 -57.94
CA HIS A 97 -1.56 5.53 -57.81
C HIS A 97 -1.67 6.36 -56.51
N GLY A 98 -2.32 5.82 -55.46
CA GLY A 98 -2.39 6.46 -54.14
C GLY A 98 -3.33 7.68 -54.08
N ASN A 99 -4.40 7.69 -54.88
CA ASN A 99 -5.30 8.82 -55.02
C ASN A 99 -6.10 9.14 -53.73
N TRP A 100 -6.00 10.40 -53.27
CA TRP A 100 -6.69 10.94 -52.10
C TRP A 100 -8.11 11.43 -52.43
N THR A 101 -9.12 10.68 -51.98
CA THR A 101 -10.54 10.93 -52.29
C THR A 101 -11.39 11.48 -51.13
N LEU A 102 -10.78 11.70 -49.96
CA LEU A 102 -11.46 12.08 -48.71
C LEU A 102 -11.65 13.60 -48.53
N GLY A 103 -11.21 14.40 -49.50
CA GLY A 103 -11.36 15.86 -49.50
C GLY A 103 -10.28 16.59 -48.70
N GLU A 104 -10.26 17.92 -48.84
CA GLU A 104 -9.19 18.76 -48.33
C GLU A 104 -9.13 18.79 -46.79
N ALA A 105 -10.25 18.99 -46.11
CA ALA A 105 -10.29 19.05 -44.64
C ALA A 105 -9.72 17.77 -44.00
N MET A 106 -10.07 16.59 -44.54
CA MET A 106 -9.57 15.33 -44.04
C MET A 106 -8.07 15.14 -44.31
N CYS A 107 -7.50 15.77 -45.34
CA CYS A 107 -6.06 15.71 -45.59
C CYS A 107 -5.28 16.36 -44.44
N TYR A 108 -5.68 17.56 -44.02
CA TYR A 108 -5.07 18.25 -42.87
C TYR A 108 -5.26 17.48 -41.55
N ILE A 109 -6.48 16.98 -41.29
CA ILE A 109 -6.77 16.20 -40.07
C ILE A 109 -5.95 14.92 -40.03
N TYR A 110 -5.91 14.18 -41.15
CA TYR A 110 -5.17 12.93 -41.27
C TYR A 110 -3.69 13.10 -40.97
N VAL A 111 -3.02 14.05 -41.64
CA VAL A 111 -1.57 14.26 -41.46
C VAL A 111 -1.23 14.75 -40.05
N PHE A 112 -2.08 15.59 -39.45
CA PHE A 112 -1.92 16.00 -38.06
C PHE A 112 -2.06 14.82 -37.09
N MET A 113 -3.17 14.07 -37.18
CA MET A 113 -3.46 12.94 -36.29
C MET A 113 -2.40 11.84 -36.37
N LEU A 114 -1.86 11.58 -37.56
CA LEU A 114 -0.84 10.57 -37.82
C LEU A 114 0.46 10.78 -37.02
N HIS A 115 0.79 12.03 -36.64
CA HIS A 115 1.95 12.33 -35.79
C HIS A 115 1.57 12.67 -34.36
N PHE A 116 0.45 13.35 -34.16
CA PHE A 116 -0.05 13.73 -32.85
C PHE A 116 -0.28 12.51 -31.95
N ILE A 117 -0.93 11.46 -32.46
CA ILE A 117 -1.37 10.33 -31.63
C ILE A 117 -0.20 9.47 -31.14
N PRO A 118 0.84 9.16 -31.95
CA PRO A 118 2.05 8.52 -31.45
C PRO A 118 2.75 9.32 -30.33
N CYS A 119 2.86 10.65 -30.46
CA CYS A 119 3.39 11.54 -29.42
C CYS A 119 2.56 11.46 -28.12
N LEU A 120 1.23 11.48 -28.24
CA LEU A 120 0.34 11.35 -27.10
C LEU A 120 0.51 10.00 -26.40
N SER A 121 0.62 8.91 -27.17
CA SER A 121 0.74 7.54 -26.66
C SER A 121 2.04 7.33 -25.88
N VAL A 122 3.18 7.77 -26.43
CA VAL A 122 4.47 7.69 -25.72
C VAL A 122 4.50 8.58 -24.48
N GLY A 123 3.91 9.77 -24.54
CA GLY A 123 3.81 10.66 -23.38
C GLY A 123 2.98 10.04 -22.24
N ILE A 124 1.90 9.32 -22.57
CA ILE A 124 1.12 8.56 -21.59
C ILE A 124 1.93 7.38 -21.03
N LEU A 125 2.70 6.67 -21.86
CA LEU A 125 3.60 5.59 -21.40
C LEU A 125 4.68 6.09 -20.43
N VAL A 126 5.23 7.29 -20.66
CA VAL A 126 6.14 7.97 -19.72
C VAL A 126 5.42 8.27 -18.40
N CYS A 127 4.19 8.80 -18.43
CA CYS A 127 3.42 9.06 -17.20
C CYS A 127 3.17 7.79 -16.39
N VAL A 128 2.76 6.69 -17.04
CA VAL A 128 2.60 5.37 -16.40
C VAL A 128 3.90 4.92 -15.76
N SER A 129 5.02 5.09 -16.45
CA SER A 129 6.33 4.66 -15.98
C SER A 129 6.84 5.50 -14.81
N ILE A 130 6.57 6.81 -14.79
CA ILE A 130 6.88 7.71 -13.66
C ILE A 130 6.10 7.29 -12.42
N GLU A 131 4.79 7.05 -12.55
CA GLU A 131 3.98 6.56 -11.43
C GLU A 131 4.60 5.31 -10.81
N LYS A 132 5.01 4.36 -11.66
CA LYS A 132 5.58 3.09 -11.21
C LYS A 132 6.95 3.26 -10.58
N TYR A 133 7.82 4.03 -11.21
CA TYR A 133 9.14 4.32 -10.68
C TYR A 133 9.07 4.94 -9.28
N LEU A 134 8.17 5.89 -9.05
CA LEU A 134 7.99 6.53 -7.74
C LEU A 134 7.45 5.57 -6.68
N VAL A 135 6.49 4.72 -7.05
CA VAL A 135 5.93 3.70 -6.15
C VAL A 135 6.99 2.69 -5.71
N PHE A 136 7.83 2.24 -6.65
CA PHE A 136 8.89 1.26 -6.33
C PHE A 136 10.06 1.92 -5.60
N MET A 137 10.67 2.96 -6.16
CA MET A 137 11.93 3.50 -5.63
C MET A 137 11.74 4.35 -4.36
N HIS A 138 10.58 5.01 -4.20
CA HIS A 138 10.35 6.01 -3.15
C HIS A 138 8.94 5.94 -2.50
N PRO A 139 8.54 4.79 -1.91
CA PRO A 139 7.16 4.57 -1.43
C PRO A 139 6.68 5.54 -0.33
N PHE A 140 7.59 5.98 0.55
CA PHE A 140 7.28 6.86 1.69
C PHE A 140 7.67 8.33 1.48
N SER A 141 8.14 8.69 0.27
CA SER A 141 8.48 10.07 -0.01
C SER A 141 7.22 10.94 -0.07
N LYS A 142 7.26 12.10 0.60
CA LYS A 142 6.20 13.13 0.53
C LYS A 142 5.89 13.52 -0.93
N TRP A 143 6.91 13.55 -1.79
CA TRP A 143 6.79 13.81 -3.22
C TRP A 143 5.98 12.72 -3.95
N THR A 144 6.21 11.44 -3.63
CA THR A 144 5.46 10.31 -4.21
C THR A 144 3.98 10.39 -3.86
N GLN A 145 3.66 10.67 -2.59
CA GLN A 145 2.27 10.84 -2.14
C GLN A 145 1.57 12.05 -2.78
N GLN A 146 2.32 13.09 -3.13
CA GLN A 146 1.80 14.26 -3.85
C GLN A 146 1.49 13.95 -5.32
N ILE A 147 2.39 13.25 -6.03
CA ILE A 147 2.21 12.87 -7.44
C ILE A 147 1.08 11.85 -7.62
N LEU A 148 0.88 10.95 -6.64
CA LEU A 148 -0.22 9.98 -6.63
C LEU A 148 -1.60 10.59 -6.33
N ARG A 149 -1.74 11.91 -6.19
CA ARG A 149 -3.05 12.56 -6.05
C ARG A 149 -3.81 12.60 -7.39
N ARG A 150 -5.14 12.45 -7.34
CA ARG A 150 -6.01 12.50 -8.53
C ARG A 150 -5.83 13.79 -9.35
N ARG A 151 -5.71 14.94 -8.66
CA ARG A 151 -5.47 16.24 -9.30
C ARG A 151 -4.18 16.27 -10.12
N VAL A 152 -3.08 15.75 -9.57
CA VAL A 152 -1.77 15.76 -10.25
C VAL A 152 -1.77 14.83 -11.47
N ARG A 153 -2.36 13.62 -11.38
CA ARG A 153 -2.51 12.73 -12.54
C ARG A 153 -3.32 13.36 -13.69
N PHE A 154 -4.39 14.07 -13.33
CA PHE A 154 -5.18 14.81 -14.31
C PHE A 154 -4.34 15.91 -14.97
N MET A 155 -3.60 16.70 -14.18
CA MET A 155 -2.70 17.74 -14.72
C MET A 155 -1.60 17.15 -15.62
N MET A 156 -0.96 16.05 -15.22
CA MET A 156 0.03 15.35 -16.04
C MET A 156 -0.56 14.92 -17.38
N THR A 157 -1.77 14.34 -17.37
CA THR A 157 -2.47 13.93 -18.59
C THR A 157 -2.74 15.14 -19.48
N MET A 158 -3.35 16.19 -18.95
CA MET A 158 -3.65 17.40 -19.73
C MET A 158 -2.38 18.06 -20.30
N ALA A 159 -1.28 18.07 -19.54
CA ALA A 159 0.02 18.55 -20.01
C ALA A 159 0.55 17.71 -21.18
N THR A 160 0.44 16.37 -21.11
CA THR A 160 0.81 15.49 -22.23
C THR A 160 -0.02 15.77 -23.48
N TRP A 161 -1.35 15.94 -23.33
CA TRP A 161 -2.23 16.29 -24.45
C TRP A 161 -1.83 17.63 -25.07
N ALA A 162 -1.68 18.67 -24.26
CA ALA A 162 -1.30 20.01 -24.73
C ALA A 162 0.06 20.02 -25.42
N LEU A 163 1.06 19.36 -24.83
CA LEU A 163 2.41 19.27 -25.39
C LEU A 163 2.42 18.52 -26.73
N SER A 164 1.66 17.42 -26.81
CA SER A 164 1.55 16.62 -28.04
C SER A 164 0.85 17.40 -29.16
N VAL A 165 -0.19 18.18 -28.84
CA VAL A 165 -0.84 19.07 -29.82
C VAL A 165 0.15 20.14 -30.28
N ALA A 166 0.76 20.87 -29.34
CA ALA A 166 1.66 21.97 -29.62
C ALA A 166 2.85 21.55 -30.50
N SER A 167 3.48 20.42 -30.18
CA SER A 167 4.61 19.87 -30.95
C SER A 167 4.22 19.30 -32.32
N ASN A 168 2.94 19.25 -32.68
CA ASN A 168 2.50 18.71 -33.96
C ASN A 168 1.80 19.75 -34.85
N ILE A 169 1.64 20.99 -34.38
CA ILE A 169 1.15 22.13 -35.18
C ILE A 169 1.94 22.30 -36.49
N PRO A 170 3.29 22.21 -36.52
CA PRO A 170 4.04 22.39 -37.77
C PRO A 170 3.62 21.42 -38.89
N TYR A 171 3.22 20.19 -38.55
CA TYR A 171 2.71 19.23 -39.54
C TYR A 171 1.37 19.70 -40.13
N ALA A 172 0.47 20.26 -39.33
CA ALA A 172 -0.79 20.80 -39.82
C ALA A 172 -0.57 21.98 -40.78
N LEU A 173 0.34 22.90 -40.42
CA LEU A 173 0.61 24.11 -41.21
C LEU A 173 1.30 23.82 -42.56
N ASN A 174 2.15 22.79 -42.60
CA ASN A 174 2.96 22.39 -43.76
C ASN A 174 2.36 21.22 -44.56
N THR A 175 1.10 20.85 -44.28
CA THR A 175 0.34 19.91 -45.11
C THR A 175 -0.24 20.63 -46.32
N ARG A 176 -0.21 19.98 -47.49
CA ARG A 176 -0.82 20.48 -48.73
C ARG A 176 -1.51 19.34 -49.48
N LEU A 177 -2.62 19.68 -50.13
CA LEU A 177 -3.28 18.81 -51.09
C LEU A 177 -2.73 19.13 -52.48
N TYR A 178 -2.04 18.18 -53.10
CA TYR A 178 -1.54 18.29 -54.47
C TYR A 178 -2.59 17.72 -55.41
N ARG A 179 -3.01 18.47 -56.44
CA ARG A 179 -3.96 18.00 -57.46
C ARG A 179 -3.21 17.76 -58.77
N PHE A 180 -3.29 16.54 -59.29
CA PHE A 180 -2.66 16.14 -60.55
C PHE A 180 -3.68 16.13 -61.72
N SER A 181 -4.96 15.93 -61.43
CA SER A 181 -6.07 16.06 -62.39
C SER A 181 -7.39 16.39 -61.66
N ASP A 182 -8.49 16.59 -62.40
CA ASP A 182 -9.84 16.80 -61.81
C ASP A 182 -10.31 15.62 -60.94
N THR A 183 -9.69 14.45 -61.10
CA THR A 183 -10.05 13.21 -60.38
C THR A 183 -8.92 12.66 -59.50
N ALA A 184 -7.68 13.16 -59.64
CA ALA A 184 -6.51 12.67 -58.92
C ALA A 184 -5.85 13.74 -58.04
N ALA A 185 -5.72 13.44 -56.75
CA ALA A 185 -5.04 14.28 -55.76
C ALA A 185 -4.19 13.43 -54.80
N ALA A 186 -3.16 14.01 -54.18
CA ALA A 186 -2.40 13.38 -53.10
C ALA A 186 -2.29 14.31 -51.89
N CYS A 187 -2.29 13.72 -50.70
CA CYS A 187 -2.16 14.45 -49.44
C CYS A 187 -0.71 14.39 -48.96
N GLY A 188 0.04 15.47 -49.17
CA GLY A 188 1.48 15.48 -48.96
C GLY A 188 1.96 16.55 -47.98
N ARG A 189 3.27 16.57 -47.76
CA ARG A 189 3.97 17.52 -46.89
C ARG A 189 5.00 18.27 -47.72
N THR A 190 5.30 19.50 -47.33
CA THR A 190 6.38 20.28 -47.94
C THR A 190 7.75 19.90 -47.39
N ASP A 191 8.78 20.09 -48.20
CA ASP A 191 10.21 19.86 -47.87
C ASP A 191 10.72 20.64 -46.65
N THR A 192 10.01 21.70 -46.25
CA THR A 192 10.32 22.55 -45.08
C THR A 192 10.27 21.80 -43.75
N LEU A 193 9.75 20.56 -43.70
CA LEU A 193 9.62 19.75 -42.49
C LEU A 193 10.84 18.85 -42.17
N ARG A 194 11.91 18.83 -42.99
CA ARG A 194 13.07 17.91 -42.79
C ARG A 194 13.71 18.04 -41.41
N VAL A 195 13.96 19.29 -40.97
CA VAL A 195 14.51 19.59 -39.64
C VAL A 195 13.51 19.20 -38.55
N TRP A 196 12.22 19.52 -38.74
CA TRP A 196 11.18 19.23 -37.75
C TRP A 196 10.93 17.74 -37.54
N VAL A 197 10.98 16.94 -38.60
CA VAL A 197 10.90 15.47 -38.51
C VAL A 197 12.06 14.92 -37.68
N THR A 198 13.27 15.44 -37.91
CA THR A 198 14.47 15.04 -37.16
C THR A 198 14.36 15.42 -35.68
N VAL A 199 13.90 16.64 -35.38
CA VAL A 199 13.66 17.11 -34.01
C VAL A 199 12.55 16.29 -33.34
N SER A 200 11.46 16.00 -34.04
CA SER A 200 10.35 15.19 -33.55
C SER A 200 10.80 13.77 -33.19
N PHE A 201 11.65 13.16 -34.02
CA PHE A 201 12.24 11.85 -33.73
C PHE A 201 13.09 11.87 -32.45
N ILE A 202 13.92 12.90 -32.26
CA ILE A 202 14.72 13.02 -31.03
C ILE A 202 13.82 13.20 -29.81
N LEU A 203 12.86 14.13 -29.87
CA LEU A 203 12.02 14.52 -28.74
C LEU A 203 11.00 13.46 -28.33
N TRP A 204 10.42 12.75 -29.29
CA TRP A 204 9.29 11.85 -29.05
C TRP A 204 9.62 10.36 -29.22
N TYR A 205 10.78 10.03 -29.78
CA TYR A 205 11.22 8.64 -29.88
C TYR A 205 12.49 8.41 -29.04
N ILE A 206 13.60 9.11 -29.31
CA ILE A 206 14.88 8.86 -28.62
C ILE A 206 14.85 9.26 -27.13
N LEU A 207 14.41 10.47 -26.82
CA LEU A 207 14.41 10.98 -25.44
C LEU A 207 13.47 10.16 -24.53
N PRO A 208 12.21 9.88 -24.89
CA PRO A 208 11.33 9.06 -24.06
C PRO A 208 11.85 7.64 -23.89
N LEU A 209 12.37 7.00 -24.95
CA LEU A 209 12.96 5.67 -24.83
C LEU A 209 14.18 5.64 -23.92
N THR A 210 15.02 6.68 -23.96
CA THR A 210 16.17 6.80 -23.05
C THR A 210 15.71 6.92 -21.60
N VAL A 211 14.73 7.79 -21.33
CA VAL A 211 14.15 7.95 -19.98
C VAL A 211 13.53 6.64 -19.48
N LEU A 212 12.72 5.97 -20.32
CA LEU A 212 12.10 4.69 -19.99
C LEU A 212 13.16 3.61 -19.73
N ALA A 213 14.18 3.50 -20.58
CA ALA A 213 15.27 2.55 -20.42
C ALA A 213 16.00 2.75 -19.08
N LEU A 214 16.34 3.99 -18.73
CA LEU A 214 16.99 4.30 -17.44
C LEU A 214 16.10 3.92 -16.25
N MET A 215 14.82 4.28 -16.29
CA MET A 215 13.87 3.99 -15.21
C MET A 215 13.67 2.48 -15.02
N TYR A 216 13.44 1.72 -16.09
CA TYR A 216 13.26 0.27 -15.99
C TYR A 216 14.56 -0.47 -15.70
N THR A 217 15.72 0.05 -16.11
CA THR A 217 17.03 -0.49 -15.71
C THR A 217 17.24 -0.31 -14.20
N ASN A 218 16.92 0.85 -13.65
CA ASN A 218 17.00 1.10 -12.20
C ASN A 218 16.07 0.18 -11.41
N ILE A 219 14.81 0.05 -11.85
CA ILE A 219 13.83 -0.89 -11.26
C ILE A 219 14.36 -2.33 -11.36
N GLY A 220 14.89 -2.72 -12.52
CA GLY A 220 15.46 -4.05 -12.77
C GLY A 220 16.68 -4.35 -11.91
N MET A 221 17.62 -3.41 -11.77
CA MET A 221 18.80 -3.54 -10.91
C MET A 221 18.42 -3.68 -9.43
N MET A 222 17.43 -2.93 -8.98
CA MET A 222 16.90 -3.03 -7.63
C MET A 222 16.25 -4.40 -7.38
N LEU A 223 15.42 -4.89 -8.32
CA LEU A 223 14.84 -6.24 -8.24
C LEU A 223 15.92 -7.33 -8.30
N TRP A 224 16.97 -7.14 -9.09
CA TRP A 224 18.11 -8.07 -9.20
C TRP A 224 18.95 -8.13 -7.92
N ARG A 225 19.28 -6.98 -7.32
CA ARG A 225 19.99 -6.90 -6.03
C ARG A 225 19.16 -7.54 -4.91
N SER A 226 17.84 -7.40 -4.98
CA SER A 226 16.88 -8.03 -4.07
C SER A 226 16.79 -9.55 -4.25
N GLY A 227 16.85 -10.04 -5.49
CA GLY A 227 16.82 -11.47 -5.83
C GLY A 227 18.15 -12.21 -5.69
N SER A 228 19.29 -11.49 -5.70
CA SER A 228 20.62 -12.07 -5.51
C SER A 228 20.94 -12.41 -4.04
N CYS A 229 20.10 -11.96 -3.10
CA CYS A 229 20.13 -12.35 -1.70
C CYS A 229 19.13 -13.51 -1.46
N VAL A 230 19.19 -14.55 -2.30
CA VAL A 230 18.40 -15.78 -2.13
C VAL A 230 19.38 -16.95 -2.10
N ILE A 231 19.63 -17.47 -0.89
CA ILE A 231 20.44 -18.66 -0.68
C ILE A 231 19.67 -19.86 -1.27
N THR A 232 20.17 -20.41 -2.37
CA THR A 232 19.60 -21.62 -2.96
C THR A 232 20.31 -22.83 -2.39
N VAL A 233 19.62 -23.58 -1.53
CA VAL A 233 20.12 -24.86 -0.99
C VAL A 233 19.83 -25.97 -2.00
N THR A 234 20.86 -26.44 -2.70
CA THR A 234 20.82 -27.73 -3.42
C THR A 234 21.44 -28.80 -2.53
N ARG A 235 20.67 -29.87 -2.23
CA ARG A 235 21.24 -31.09 -1.66
C ARG A 235 21.90 -31.91 -2.78
N PRO A 236 23.09 -32.49 -2.59
CA PRO A 236 23.61 -33.46 -3.53
C PRO A 236 22.71 -34.70 -3.55
N SER A 237 22.43 -35.20 -4.75
CA SER A 237 21.81 -36.50 -4.97
C SER A 237 22.72 -37.59 -4.40
N THR A 238 22.16 -38.40 -3.51
CA THR A 238 22.82 -39.58 -2.98
C THR A 238 22.66 -40.69 -4.00
N ASP A 239 23.69 -40.90 -4.81
CA ASP A 239 23.92 -42.19 -5.44
C ASP A 239 25.41 -42.55 -5.33
N SER A 240 25.63 -43.82 -5.02
CA SER A 240 26.89 -44.55 -4.81
C SER A 240 27.55 -44.53 -3.42
N GLN A 241 27.80 -45.75 -2.97
CA GLN A 241 28.36 -46.19 -1.69
C GLN A 241 29.86 -45.86 -1.60
N GLY A 242 30.35 -45.47 -0.41
CA GLY A 242 31.76 -45.63 -0.06
C GLY A 242 32.40 -44.51 0.77
N SER A 243 32.65 -44.83 2.04
CA SER A 243 33.57 -44.16 2.99
C SER A 243 33.14 -42.80 3.58
N ALA A 244 33.35 -42.72 4.90
CA ALA A 244 32.98 -41.62 5.76
C ALA A 244 33.93 -40.42 5.62
N GLN A 245 33.41 -39.29 5.13
CA GLN A 245 33.86 -37.94 5.49
C GLN A 245 32.64 -37.02 5.53
N THR A 246 32.17 -36.69 6.74
CA THR A 246 31.10 -35.72 6.96
C THR A 246 31.65 -34.30 6.94
N GLY A 247 31.54 -33.64 5.78
CA GLY A 247 31.69 -32.19 5.64
C GLY A 247 30.66 -31.66 4.65
N THR A 248 29.70 -30.86 5.10
CA THR A 248 28.79 -30.14 4.19
C THR A 248 29.52 -28.92 3.62
N SER A 249 29.85 -28.96 2.34
CA SER A 249 30.36 -27.80 1.59
C SER A 249 29.21 -26.99 0.99
N TRP A 250 29.23 -25.67 1.15
CA TRP A 250 28.25 -24.75 0.57
C TRP A 250 28.91 -23.93 -0.53
N GLN A 251 28.25 -23.86 -1.70
CA GLN A 251 28.65 -22.97 -2.79
C GLN A 251 27.73 -21.74 -2.83
N LEU A 252 28.34 -20.55 -2.79
CA LEU A 252 27.64 -19.32 -3.13
C LEU A 252 27.49 -19.23 -4.66
N SER A 253 26.49 -18.48 -5.13
CA SER A 253 26.23 -18.24 -6.57
C SER A 253 27.39 -17.57 -7.33
N ASN A 254 28.42 -17.11 -6.63
CA ASN A 254 29.65 -16.56 -7.18
C ASN A 254 30.84 -17.58 -7.19
N GLY A 255 30.58 -18.87 -6.95
CA GLY A 255 31.57 -19.95 -7.08
C GLY A 255 32.51 -20.13 -5.89
N ARG A 256 32.37 -19.36 -4.80
CA ARG A 256 33.17 -19.58 -3.58
C ARG A 256 32.58 -20.71 -2.73
N THR A 257 33.44 -21.63 -2.30
CA THR A 257 33.07 -22.78 -1.46
C THR A 257 33.60 -22.57 -0.05
N ILE A 258 32.72 -22.67 0.96
CA ILE A 258 33.11 -22.60 2.38
C ILE A 258 32.85 -23.97 3.00
N ILE A 259 33.87 -24.53 3.66
CA ILE A 259 33.82 -25.81 4.37
C ILE A 259 33.91 -25.52 5.87
N TYR A 260 32.93 -26.00 6.64
CA TYR A 260 32.93 -25.93 8.10
C TYR A 260 33.12 -27.34 8.68
N LYS A 261 34.00 -27.48 9.67
CA LYS A 261 34.14 -28.68 10.50
C LYS A 261 33.22 -28.53 11.71
N GLN A 262 32.40 -29.54 11.99
CA GLN A 262 31.51 -29.59 13.14
C GLN A 262 32.16 -30.46 14.22
N ASP A 263 32.64 -29.85 15.30
CA ASP A 263 33.06 -30.58 16.49
C ASP A 263 31.88 -30.70 17.48
N SER A 264 31.47 -31.94 17.73
CA SER A 264 31.03 -32.60 18.99
C SER A 264 30.52 -31.68 20.14
N LEU A 265 29.31 -31.79 20.72
CA LEU A 265 28.67 -32.86 21.53
C LEU A 265 27.26 -32.34 21.93
N LEU A 266 26.19 -33.14 22.00
CA LEU A 266 25.83 -34.00 23.14
C LEU A 266 24.76 -35.01 22.68
N GLN A 267 25.02 -36.29 22.93
CA GLN A 267 24.10 -37.40 22.68
C GLN A 267 23.03 -37.48 23.77
N VAL A 268 21.75 -37.50 23.38
CA VAL A 268 20.63 -37.96 24.20
C VAL A 268 20.26 -39.37 23.71
N PRO A 269 20.02 -40.37 24.59
CA PRO A 269 19.68 -41.72 24.15
C PRO A 269 18.32 -41.76 23.44
N GLU A 270 18.25 -42.35 22.25
CA GLU A 270 17.02 -42.56 21.49
C GLU A 270 16.30 -43.85 21.92
N ASP A 271 15.00 -43.74 22.21
CA ASP A 271 14.05 -44.85 22.39
C ASP A 271 13.75 -45.53 21.04
N PRO A 272 13.91 -46.87 20.91
CA PRO A 272 13.68 -47.60 19.66
C PRO A 272 12.24 -47.63 19.13
N GLN A 273 11.22 -47.15 19.86
CA GLN A 273 9.81 -47.34 19.48
C GLN A 273 9.23 -46.30 18.50
N VAL A 274 9.93 -45.21 18.18
CA VAL A 274 9.37 -44.10 17.35
C VAL A 274 9.60 -44.26 15.84
N LYS A 275 10.30 -45.32 15.38
CA LYS A 275 10.71 -45.46 13.97
C LYS A 275 9.65 -45.89 12.95
N LYS A 276 8.39 -46.11 13.34
CA LYS A 276 7.37 -46.67 12.41
C LYS A 276 6.24 -45.73 12.00
N ARG A 277 6.12 -44.52 12.55
CA ARG A 277 5.05 -43.57 12.18
C ARG A 277 5.49 -42.34 11.38
N GLN A 278 6.77 -42.26 11.02
CA GLN A 278 7.38 -41.05 10.45
C GLN A 278 7.78 -41.17 8.98
N ARG A 279 7.27 -42.19 8.25
CA ARG A 279 7.56 -42.38 6.81
C ARG A 279 6.49 -41.86 5.86
N ASP A 280 5.28 -41.52 6.32
CA ASP A 280 4.18 -41.15 5.41
C ASP A 280 3.79 -39.66 5.41
N LEU A 281 4.61 -38.77 5.98
CA LEU A 281 4.32 -37.31 6.02
C LEU A 281 5.38 -36.42 5.34
N THR A 282 6.27 -36.98 4.54
CA THR A 282 7.32 -36.22 3.84
C THR A 282 7.02 -36.06 2.34
N GLU A 283 5.94 -35.35 1.99
CA GLU A 283 5.80 -34.84 0.62
C GLU A 283 5.10 -33.47 0.51
N SER A 284 5.24 -32.60 1.52
CA SER A 284 4.91 -31.18 1.35
C SER A 284 5.78 -30.27 2.22
N ARG A 285 7.10 -30.31 2.03
CA ARG A 285 8.01 -29.25 2.48
C ARG A 285 8.19 -28.24 1.35
N ARG A 286 7.34 -27.20 1.30
CA ARG A 286 7.63 -26.01 0.47
C ARG A 286 8.77 -25.20 1.10
N LYS A 287 9.69 -24.76 0.23
CA LYS A 287 10.85 -23.92 0.52
C LYS A 287 10.46 -22.70 1.36
N VAL A 288 11.07 -22.53 2.53
CA VAL A 288 11.03 -21.29 3.32
C VAL A 288 12.27 -20.48 2.98
N VAL A 289 12.08 -19.26 2.48
CA VAL A 289 13.15 -18.29 2.18
C VAL A 289 13.08 -17.20 3.24
N TYR A 290 14.20 -16.93 3.91
CA TYR A 290 14.31 -15.86 4.91
C TYR A 290 14.57 -14.52 4.20
N MET A 291 13.75 -13.48 4.45
CA MET A 291 13.93 -12.14 3.86
C MET A 291 13.89 -11.04 4.94
N PRO A 292 14.82 -10.06 4.91
CA PRO A 292 14.84 -8.92 5.83
C PRO A 292 13.58 -8.02 5.75
N PRO A 293 13.26 -7.22 6.80
CA PRO A 293 12.07 -6.37 6.86
C PRO A 293 11.94 -5.35 5.71
N ALA A 294 13.06 -4.77 5.25
CA ALA A 294 13.07 -3.84 4.11
C ALA A 294 12.66 -4.49 2.78
N LEU A 295 12.84 -5.81 2.66
CA LEU A 295 12.48 -6.61 1.49
C LEU A 295 11.04 -7.15 1.55
N ARG A 296 10.41 -7.24 2.74
CA ARG A 296 8.98 -7.60 2.90
C ARG A 296 8.04 -6.58 2.26
N TYR A 297 8.38 -5.29 2.29
CA TYR A 297 7.58 -4.26 1.63
C TYR A 297 7.64 -4.42 0.10
N TYR A 298 8.81 -4.74 -0.47
CA TYR A 298 9.00 -4.88 -1.92
C TYR A 298 8.31 -6.10 -2.52
N ASP A 299 8.20 -7.21 -1.78
CA ASP A 299 7.44 -8.38 -2.24
C ASP A 299 5.91 -8.12 -2.18
N SER A 300 5.47 -7.25 -1.26
CA SER A 300 4.06 -6.84 -1.09
C SER A 300 3.62 -5.69 -2.02
N ALA A 301 4.54 -4.82 -2.44
CA ALA A 301 4.27 -3.64 -3.24
C ALA A 301 4.29 -3.98 -4.74
N THR A 302 3.13 -4.41 -5.26
CA THR A 302 2.88 -4.81 -6.66
C THR A 302 3.68 -6.02 -7.14
N PRO A 303 3.00 -7.13 -7.47
CA PRO A 303 3.70 -8.33 -7.94
C PRO A 303 4.58 -8.04 -9.17
N ALA A 304 5.75 -8.69 -9.25
CA ALA A 304 6.72 -8.54 -10.35
C ALA A 304 6.12 -8.70 -11.77
N TRP A 305 4.97 -9.36 -11.90
CA TRP A 305 4.24 -9.47 -13.17
C TRP A 305 3.70 -8.13 -13.71
N VAL A 306 3.42 -7.15 -12.85
CA VAL A 306 2.97 -5.80 -13.28
C VAL A 306 4.09 -5.05 -13.99
N VAL A 307 5.32 -5.16 -13.49
CA VAL A 307 6.51 -4.56 -14.12
C VAL A 307 6.82 -5.25 -15.44
N ARG A 308 6.70 -6.58 -15.51
CA ARG A 308 6.86 -7.35 -16.77
C ARG A 308 5.88 -6.90 -17.86
N LEU A 309 4.60 -6.71 -17.51
CA LEU A 309 3.59 -6.19 -18.45
C LEU A 309 4.01 -4.83 -19.03
N LEU A 310 4.48 -3.91 -18.19
CA LEU A 310 4.88 -2.57 -18.61
C LEU A 310 6.16 -2.56 -19.46
N ILE A 311 7.14 -3.41 -19.14
CA ILE A 311 8.32 -3.61 -19.98
C ILE A 311 7.92 -4.10 -21.36
N VAL A 312 7.00 -5.08 -21.45
CA VAL A 312 6.53 -5.60 -22.74
C VAL A 312 5.77 -4.53 -23.53
N LEU A 313 4.96 -3.69 -22.88
CA LEU A 313 4.28 -2.56 -23.55
C LEU A 313 5.28 -1.55 -24.13
N VAL A 314 6.29 -1.16 -23.35
CA VAL A 314 7.34 -0.22 -23.79
C VAL A 314 8.19 -0.81 -24.91
N ALA A 315 8.58 -2.08 -24.80
CA ALA A 315 9.34 -2.77 -25.84
C ALA A 315 8.54 -2.91 -27.14
N SER A 316 7.25 -3.23 -27.04
CA SER A 316 6.36 -3.33 -28.20
C SER A 316 6.22 -1.97 -28.89
N PHE A 317 6.05 -0.88 -28.15
CA PHE A 317 6.05 0.47 -28.71
C PHE A 317 7.38 0.80 -29.42
N ALA A 318 8.52 0.55 -28.79
CA ALA A 318 9.84 0.82 -29.37
C ALA A 318 10.06 0.06 -30.68
N ILE A 319 9.81 -1.25 -30.68
CA ILE A 319 10.08 -2.12 -31.82
C ILE A 319 9.12 -1.83 -32.98
N LEU A 320 7.83 -1.66 -32.69
CA LEU A 320 6.80 -1.51 -33.72
C LEU A 320 6.76 -0.09 -34.32
N THR A 321 7.22 0.93 -33.61
CA THR A 321 7.23 2.31 -34.16
C THR A 321 8.55 2.68 -34.86
N LEU A 322 9.64 1.94 -34.64
CA LEU A 322 10.93 2.17 -35.28
C LEU A 322 10.88 2.17 -36.82
N PRO A 323 10.24 1.19 -37.50
CA PRO A 323 10.26 1.14 -38.97
C PRO A 323 9.66 2.39 -39.62
N HIS A 324 8.62 2.97 -39.00
CA HIS A 324 8.01 4.20 -39.47
C HIS A 324 8.97 5.40 -39.38
N HIS A 325 9.61 5.58 -38.22
CA HIS A 325 10.55 6.68 -38.02
C HIS A 325 11.81 6.54 -38.88
N ALA A 326 12.35 5.32 -39.00
CA ALA A 326 13.50 5.01 -39.83
C ALA A 326 13.21 5.32 -41.30
N ARG A 327 12.04 4.88 -41.82
CA ARG A 327 11.61 5.21 -43.17
C ARG A 327 11.43 6.72 -43.35
N LEU A 328 10.77 7.39 -42.41
CA LEU A 328 10.50 8.82 -42.51
C LEU A 328 11.82 9.62 -42.57
N LEU A 329 12.78 9.32 -41.69
CA LEU A 329 14.12 9.92 -41.74
C LEU A 329 14.84 9.61 -43.04
N HIS A 330 14.81 8.36 -43.51
CA HIS A 330 15.41 7.98 -44.77
C HIS A 330 14.82 8.81 -45.93
N THR A 331 13.49 8.89 -46.05
CA THR A 331 12.82 9.66 -47.12
C THR A 331 13.07 11.17 -47.04
N MET A 332 13.32 11.72 -45.84
CA MET A 332 13.59 13.15 -45.70
C MET A 332 15.05 13.52 -46.04
N TRP A 333 15.98 12.56 -46.01
CA TRP A 333 17.42 12.83 -46.18
C TRP A 333 18.04 12.11 -47.39
N SER A 334 17.35 11.14 -48.00
CA SER A 334 17.80 10.46 -49.22
C SER A 334 17.67 11.38 -50.44
N THR A 335 18.71 11.41 -51.27
CA THR A 335 18.72 12.12 -52.57
C THR A 335 18.42 11.19 -53.76
N THR A 336 18.20 9.90 -53.51
CA THR A 336 17.91 8.89 -54.54
C THR A 336 16.41 8.86 -54.88
N PRO A 337 16.02 8.92 -56.17
CA PRO A 337 14.64 8.71 -56.57
C PRO A 337 14.20 7.28 -56.20
N GLN A 338 13.02 7.14 -55.60
CA GLN A 338 12.41 5.84 -55.35
C GLN A 338 11.49 5.52 -56.52
N CYS A 339 11.82 4.52 -57.33
CA CYS A 339 10.92 4.05 -58.39
C CYS A 339 9.76 3.22 -57.83
N ASN A 340 8.59 3.32 -58.45
CA ASN A 340 7.35 2.69 -57.99
C ASN A 340 7.28 1.17 -58.20
N ASN A 341 8.28 0.59 -58.87
CA ASN A 341 8.27 -0.80 -59.36
C ASN A 341 9.16 -1.73 -58.54
N ASP A 342 9.93 -1.17 -57.62
CA ASP A 342 10.78 -1.92 -56.70
C ASP A 342 10.03 -2.34 -55.45
N TRP A 343 10.43 -3.48 -54.87
CA TRP A 343 9.95 -3.95 -53.56
C TRP A 343 10.10 -2.90 -52.43
N SER A 344 10.94 -1.87 -52.64
CA SER A 344 11.11 -0.74 -51.73
C SER A 344 9.82 0.06 -51.50
N ILE A 345 8.89 0.10 -52.47
CA ILE A 345 7.61 0.83 -52.31
C ILE A 345 6.73 0.22 -51.21
N LEU A 346 6.88 -1.08 -50.93
CA LEU A 346 6.15 -1.77 -49.86
C LEU A 346 6.60 -1.32 -48.46
N LEU A 347 7.80 -0.74 -48.32
CA LEU A 347 8.28 -0.22 -47.04
C LEU A 347 7.33 0.85 -46.47
N GLN A 348 6.68 1.63 -47.34
CA GLN A 348 5.74 2.65 -46.90
C GLN A 348 4.49 2.08 -46.22
N PRO A 349 3.64 1.27 -46.87
CA PRO A 349 2.47 0.68 -46.22
C PRO A 349 2.86 -0.25 -45.07
N LEU A 350 3.95 -1.02 -45.18
CA LEU A 350 4.40 -1.90 -44.10
C LEU A 350 4.81 -1.12 -42.85
N SER A 351 5.56 -0.02 -43.00
CA SER A 351 5.97 0.82 -41.86
C SER A 351 4.78 1.43 -41.12
N TYR A 352 3.70 1.78 -41.82
CA TYR A 352 2.47 2.27 -41.21
C TYR A 352 1.66 1.17 -40.54
N ILE A 353 1.64 -0.04 -41.11
CA ILE A 353 1.04 -1.22 -40.47
C ILE A 353 1.72 -1.47 -39.12
N PHE A 354 3.06 -1.45 -39.06
CA PHE A 354 3.80 -1.58 -37.80
C PHE A 354 3.46 -0.46 -36.80
N LEU A 355 3.38 0.79 -37.25
CA LEU A 355 2.95 1.93 -36.42
C LEU A 355 1.56 1.69 -35.82
N PHE A 356 0.58 1.27 -36.61
CA PHE A 356 -0.79 1.03 -36.12
C PHE A 356 -0.91 -0.24 -35.26
N LEU A 357 -0.10 -1.25 -35.55
CA LEU A 357 -0.03 -2.47 -34.74
C LEU A 357 0.44 -2.15 -33.30
N SER A 358 1.27 -1.12 -33.12
CA SER A 358 1.70 -0.66 -31.78
C SER A 358 0.53 -0.22 -30.88
N SER A 359 -0.56 0.28 -31.46
CA SER A 359 -1.82 0.62 -30.77
C SER A 359 -2.81 -0.54 -30.69
N ALA A 360 -2.82 -1.43 -31.69
CA ALA A 360 -3.74 -2.56 -31.76
C ALA A 360 -3.38 -3.69 -30.78
N ILE A 361 -2.10 -3.87 -30.44
CA ILE A 361 -1.63 -4.97 -29.59
C ILE A 361 -1.85 -4.73 -28.09
N ASN A 362 -2.03 -3.48 -27.64
CA ASN A 362 -2.15 -3.15 -26.21
C ASN A 362 -3.24 -3.96 -25.47
N PRO A 363 -4.47 -4.07 -25.98
CA PRO A 363 -5.52 -4.93 -25.40
C PRO A 363 -5.14 -6.41 -25.32
N ILE A 364 -4.41 -6.91 -26.31
CA ILE A 364 -3.92 -8.29 -26.37
C ILE A 364 -2.90 -8.50 -25.25
N LEU A 365 -1.95 -7.58 -25.08
CA LEU A 365 -0.98 -7.62 -23.99
C LEU A 365 -1.66 -7.63 -22.62
N TYR A 366 -2.71 -6.83 -22.41
CA TYR A 366 -3.49 -6.87 -21.18
C TYR A 366 -4.17 -8.23 -20.98
N ALA A 367 -4.79 -8.78 -22.02
CA ALA A 367 -5.46 -10.08 -21.96
C ALA A 367 -4.51 -11.24 -21.64
N PHE A 368 -3.27 -11.24 -22.12
CA PHE A 368 -2.33 -12.33 -21.86
C PHE A 368 -1.53 -12.14 -20.56
N LEU A 369 -1.12 -10.92 -20.25
CA LEU A 369 -0.15 -10.64 -19.19
C LEU A 369 -0.78 -10.13 -17.89
N SER A 370 -2.04 -9.66 -17.91
CA SER A 370 -2.73 -9.20 -16.71
C SER A 370 -3.80 -10.18 -16.25
N LYS A 371 -3.50 -10.94 -15.18
CA LYS A 371 -4.46 -11.83 -14.52
C LYS A 371 -5.71 -11.07 -14.05
N ARG A 372 -5.52 -9.87 -13.48
CA ARG A 372 -6.62 -9.02 -13.00
C ARG A 372 -7.52 -8.53 -14.13
N PHE A 373 -6.95 -8.21 -15.28
CA PHE A 373 -7.72 -7.81 -16.47
C PHE A 373 -8.55 -8.98 -17.00
N ARG A 374 -8.00 -10.20 -17.04
CA ARG A 374 -8.73 -11.41 -17.45
C ARG A 374 -9.89 -11.76 -16.52
N GLU A 375 -9.67 -11.65 -15.21
CA GLU A 375 -10.72 -11.89 -14.21
C GLU A 375 -11.87 -10.89 -14.39
N ALA A 376 -11.54 -9.59 -14.46
CA ALA A 376 -12.53 -8.54 -14.69
C ALA A 376 -13.27 -8.68 -16.04
N ALA A 377 -12.58 -9.11 -17.09
CA ALA A 377 -13.18 -9.38 -18.41
C ALA A 377 -14.10 -10.61 -18.37
N SER A 378 -13.66 -11.70 -17.72
CA SER A 378 -14.45 -12.92 -17.56
C SER A 378 -15.75 -12.66 -16.80
N ASP A 379 -15.68 -11.84 -15.75
CA ASP A 379 -16.85 -11.43 -14.96
C ASP A 379 -17.87 -10.65 -15.80
N ILE A 380 -17.43 -9.89 -16.81
CA ILE A 380 -18.29 -9.16 -17.73
C ILE A 380 -18.92 -10.10 -18.79
N PHE A 381 -18.21 -11.11 -19.28
CA PHE A 381 -18.69 -11.99 -20.38
C PHE A 381 -19.51 -13.21 -19.94
N HIS A 382 -19.31 -13.77 -18.74
CA HIS A 382 -19.99 -15.00 -18.30
C HIS A 382 -21.41 -14.79 -17.74
N CYS A 383 -22.11 -13.76 -18.22
CA CYS A 383 -23.50 -13.47 -17.89
C CYS A 383 -24.51 -14.43 -18.57
N LYS A 384 -24.41 -15.75 -18.32
CA LYS A 384 -25.59 -16.64 -18.43
C LYS A 384 -26.28 -16.67 -17.07
N LYS A 385 -27.36 -15.88 -16.99
CA LYS A 385 -28.17 -15.47 -15.81
C LYS A 385 -27.64 -14.23 -15.09
N GLY A 386 -27.83 -13.11 -15.78
CA GLY A 386 -28.40 -11.88 -15.23
C GLY A 386 -27.44 -10.95 -14.50
N LEU A 387 -27.21 -9.81 -15.13
CA LEU A 387 -26.75 -8.56 -14.51
C LEU A 387 -27.66 -8.10 -13.34
N LEU A 388 -28.81 -8.78 -13.15
CA LEU A 388 -29.76 -8.62 -12.04
C LEU A 388 -29.97 -9.91 -11.20
N SER A 389 -29.33 -11.04 -11.49
CA SER A 389 -29.40 -12.26 -10.66
C SER A 389 -28.09 -12.66 -9.97
N HIS A 390 -26.96 -12.01 -10.29
CA HIS A 390 -25.69 -12.20 -9.58
C HIS A 390 -25.59 -11.49 -8.22
N LEU A 391 -26.63 -10.78 -7.80
CA LEU A 391 -26.80 -10.32 -6.41
C LEU A 391 -27.40 -11.40 -5.48
N SER A 392 -27.70 -12.62 -5.98
CA SER A 392 -28.34 -13.67 -5.18
C SER A 392 -27.71 -15.07 -5.30
N ARG A 393 -26.67 -15.29 -6.13
CA ARG A 393 -26.15 -16.65 -6.37
C ARG A 393 -24.63 -16.75 -6.47
N SER A 394 -23.92 -16.36 -5.40
CA SER A 394 -22.68 -17.04 -4.98
C SER A 394 -23.01 -18.14 -3.97
N ARG A 395 -23.94 -19.02 -4.37
CA ARG A 395 -24.27 -20.27 -3.66
C ARG A 395 -24.43 -21.35 -4.73
N SER A 396 -23.38 -22.14 -4.91
CA SER A 396 -23.43 -23.57 -5.24
C SER A 396 -22.15 -24.02 -5.94
N ARG A 397 -21.09 -24.22 -5.16
CA ARG A 397 -20.17 -25.34 -5.38
C ARG A 397 -19.77 -25.99 -4.06
N THR A 398 -20.80 -26.37 -3.29
CA THR A 398 -20.71 -27.45 -2.29
C THR A 398 -22.13 -28.00 -2.09
N ARG A 399 -22.42 -29.15 -2.71
CA ARG A 399 -23.51 -30.07 -2.31
C ARG A 399 -22.74 -31.19 -1.62
N THR A 400 -22.87 -31.41 -0.32
CA THR A 400 -23.92 -32.14 0.45
C THR A 400 -23.65 -31.81 1.94
N ILE A 401 -24.55 -31.80 2.93
CA ILE A 401 -25.76 -32.55 3.34
C ILE A 401 -26.62 -31.49 4.08
N VAL A 402 -27.94 -31.39 3.86
CA VAL A 402 -29.00 -31.85 4.79
C VAL A 402 -30.32 -31.45 4.13
N SER A 403 -31.20 -32.43 3.95
CA SER A 403 -32.64 -32.28 3.70
C SER A 403 -33.37 -32.23 5.04
N ASP A 404 -34.32 -31.30 5.19
CA ASP A 404 -35.69 -31.52 5.71
C ASP A 404 -36.30 -30.22 6.28
N LEU A 405 -37.62 -30.08 6.07
CA LEU A 405 -38.62 -29.18 6.71
C LEU A 405 -38.99 -27.84 5.99
N PRO A 406 -40.27 -27.42 6.11
CA PRO A 406 -41.15 -27.17 4.95
C PRO A 406 -41.46 -25.70 4.64
N GLU A 407 -42.03 -25.52 3.45
CA GLU A 407 -42.58 -24.28 2.91
C GLU A 407 -43.78 -23.79 3.74
N ASP A 408 -43.74 -22.53 4.19
CA ASP A 408 -44.95 -21.70 4.14
C ASP A 408 -44.67 -20.19 4.22
N SER A 409 -45.57 -19.44 3.55
CA SER A 409 -45.78 -17.98 3.58
C SER A 409 -44.86 -17.05 2.78
N ARG A 410 -45.23 -16.86 1.49
CA ARG A 410 -45.07 -15.58 0.78
C ARG A 410 -46.21 -14.63 1.16
N ALA A 411 -45.91 -13.34 1.41
CA ALA A 411 -46.70 -12.19 0.93
C ALA A 411 -46.13 -10.81 1.35
N LEU A 412 -45.91 -9.95 0.34
CA LEU A 412 -46.20 -8.49 0.24
C LEU A 412 -45.49 -7.49 1.21
N ASN A 413 -44.98 -6.31 0.84
CA ASN A 413 -44.87 -5.53 -0.41
C ASN A 413 -43.81 -4.39 -0.19
N PRO A 414 -43.35 -3.66 -1.23
CA PRO A 414 -42.17 -2.81 -1.21
C PRO A 414 -42.48 -1.29 -1.21
N SER A 415 -41.59 -0.48 -0.60
CA SER A 415 -41.44 0.94 -0.95
C SER A 415 -40.12 1.51 -0.44
N GLY A 416 -39.13 1.66 -1.34
CA GLY A 416 -37.84 2.30 -1.05
C GLY A 416 -36.97 2.57 -2.28
N GLY A 417 -37.59 2.64 -3.48
CA GLY A 417 -36.88 2.60 -4.76
C GLY A 417 -36.29 3.93 -5.26
N THR A 418 -36.60 5.06 -4.65
CA THR A 418 -36.54 6.34 -5.40
C THR A 418 -35.17 7.05 -5.36
N ILE A 419 -34.32 6.79 -4.34
CA ILE A 419 -33.02 7.49 -4.20
C ILE A 419 -31.84 6.67 -4.78
N ARG A 420 -31.94 5.33 -4.78
CA ARG A 420 -30.92 4.42 -5.33
C ARG A 420 -30.90 4.41 -6.87
N MET A 421 -32.02 4.79 -7.49
CA MET A 421 -32.22 4.72 -8.95
C MET A 421 -31.48 5.81 -9.73
N ASN A 422 -31.14 6.96 -9.11
CA ASN A 422 -30.44 8.05 -9.81
C ASN A 422 -28.93 7.79 -10.01
N ARG A 423 -28.26 7.07 -9.10
CA ARG A 423 -26.84 6.65 -9.29
C ARG A 423 -26.70 5.46 -10.25
N LEU A 424 -27.68 4.56 -10.26
CA LEU A 424 -27.76 3.45 -11.22
C LEU A 424 -28.11 3.96 -12.63
N ARG A 425 -29.04 4.92 -12.74
CA ARG A 425 -29.32 5.63 -14.00
C ARG A 425 -28.09 6.35 -14.51
N MET A 426 -27.33 7.06 -13.68
CA MET A 426 -26.10 7.73 -14.10
C MET A 426 -25.03 6.75 -14.61
N ARG A 427 -24.86 5.59 -13.95
CA ARG A 427 -23.93 4.52 -14.40
C ARG A 427 -24.40 3.86 -15.70
N ALA A 428 -25.70 3.63 -15.84
CA ALA A 428 -26.30 3.15 -17.08
C ALA A 428 -26.15 4.20 -18.19
N TRP A 429 -26.38 5.49 -17.91
CA TRP A 429 -26.22 6.60 -18.85
C TRP A 429 -24.77 6.76 -19.32
N ILE A 430 -23.78 6.64 -18.43
CA ILE A 430 -22.36 6.65 -18.80
C ILE A 430 -22.02 5.41 -19.65
N ALA A 431 -22.54 4.22 -19.28
CA ALA A 431 -22.36 3.02 -20.07
C ALA A 431 -23.04 3.11 -21.45
N TYR A 432 -24.26 3.66 -21.53
CA TYR A 432 -24.99 3.92 -22.78
C TYR A 432 -24.31 4.98 -23.62
N LEU A 433 -23.72 6.01 -23.01
CA LEU A 433 -22.94 7.03 -23.71
C LEU A 433 -21.66 6.44 -24.29
N ILE A 434 -20.93 5.63 -23.52
CA ILE A 434 -19.74 4.92 -23.99
C ILE A 434 -20.12 3.93 -25.10
N LEU A 435 -21.21 3.17 -24.94
CA LEU A 435 -21.73 2.25 -25.93
C LEU A 435 -22.17 3.01 -27.20
N ALA A 436 -22.85 4.14 -27.07
CA ALA A 436 -23.29 4.98 -28.18
C ALA A 436 -22.12 5.63 -28.91
N VAL A 437 -21.07 6.04 -28.21
CA VAL A 437 -19.82 6.56 -28.80
C VAL A 437 -19.07 5.44 -29.51
N GLY A 438 -18.95 4.24 -28.91
CA GLY A 438 -18.36 3.07 -29.55
C GLY A 438 -19.13 2.62 -30.80
N VAL A 439 -20.46 2.61 -30.72
CA VAL A 439 -21.35 2.34 -31.86
C VAL A 439 -21.25 3.45 -32.91
N ALA A 440 -21.11 4.71 -32.53
CA ALA A 440 -20.89 5.82 -33.47
C ALA A 440 -19.55 5.69 -34.19
N PHE A 441 -18.48 5.25 -33.52
CA PHE A 441 -17.19 4.96 -34.17
C PHE A 441 -17.26 3.74 -35.10
N ILE A 442 -17.97 2.68 -34.70
CA ILE A 442 -18.23 1.52 -35.56
C ILE A 442 -19.04 1.94 -36.78
N ILE A 443 -20.11 2.72 -36.60
CA ILE A 443 -20.94 3.25 -37.70
C ILE A 443 -20.11 4.19 -38.58
N ALA A 444 -19.30 5.09 -38.03
CA ALA A 444 -18.42 5.97 -38.82
C ALA A 444 -17.39 5.16 -39.63
N GLY A 445 -16.77 4.12 -39.03
CA GLY A 445 -15.88 3.19 -39.74
C GLY A 445 -16.60 2.38 -40.82
N SER A 446 -17.83 1.93 -40.54
CA SER A 446 -18.70 1.20 -41.49
C SER A 446 -19.17 2.08 -42.63
N VAL A 447 -19.47 3.35 -42.35
CA VAL A 447 -19.85 4.38 -43.33
C VAL A 447 -18.65 4.76 -44.18
N MET A 448 -17.44 4.85 -43.62
CA MET A 448 -16.21 5.07 -44.41
C MET A 448 -15.86 3.86 -45.29
N LEU A 449 -16.01 2.64 -44.76
CA LEU A 449 -15.87 1.40 -45.53
C LEU A 449 -16.94 1.33 -46.64
N GLY A 450 -18.17 1.70 -46.31
CA GLY A 450 -19.31 1.81 -47.22
C GLY A 450 -19.13 2.90 -48.27
N ILE A 451 -18.55 4.06 -47.95
CA ILE A 451 -18.21 5.13 -48.90
C ILE A 451 -17.07 4.70 -49.81
N GLY A 452 -16.07 3.95 -49.31
CA GLY A 452 -15.00 3.37 -50.12
C GLY A 452 -15.51 2.34 -51.12
N ILE A 453 -16.39 1.43 -50.69
CA ILE A 453 -17.02 0.40 -51.54
C ILE A 453 -18.10 1.02 -52.45
N SER A 454 -18.82 2.04 -51.98
CA SER A 454 -19.88 2.71 -52.73
C SER A 454 -19.34 3.74 -53.74
N LYS A 455 -18.18 4.39 -53.53
CA LYS A 455 -17.56 5.25 -54.57
C LYS A 455 -16.86 4.45 -55.67
N TYR A 456 -16.42 3.23 -55.38
CA TYR A 456 -15.99 2.27 -56.41
C TYR A 456 -17.16 1.84 -57.31
N ASN A 457 -18.36 1.66 -56.73
CA ASN A 457 -19.55 1.24 -57.46
C ASN A 457 -20.49 2.39 -57.93
N SER A 458 -20.19 3.64 -57.59
CA SER A 458 -21.08 4.79 -57.85
C SER A 458 -20.36 5.92 -58.59
N SER A 459 -19.68 5.54 -59.68
CA SER A 459 -19.58 6.36 -60.92
C SER A 459 -20.86 6.24 -61.77
N LYS A 460 -21.99 5.85 -61.17
CA LYS A 460 -23.31 5.86 -61.80
C LYS A 460 -24.39 6.27 -60.82
N LYS A 461 -24.93 7.45 -61.11
CA LYS A 461 -26.25 8.00 -60.75
C LYS A 461 -26.40 8.79 -59.45
N LEU A 462 -27.19 9.84 -59.64
CA LEU A 462 -27.33 11.08 -58.91
C LEU A 462 -28.77 11.20 -58.35
N LYS A 463 -28.92 12.00 -57.29
CA LYS A 463 -30.07 12.85 -56.85
C LYS A 463 -30.92 12.46 -55.60
N ASN A 464 -30.86 13.40 -54.64
CA ASN A 464 -31.90 14.02 -53.78
C ASN A 464 -32.63 13.10 -52.75
N THR A 465 -32.87 13.40 -51.46
CA THR A 465 -33.48 14.59 -50.80
C THR A 465 -33.56 14.32 -49.26
N THR A 466 -33.69 15.35 -48.40
CA THR A 466 -33.86 15.36 -46.91
C THR A 466 -35.29 15.81 -46.51
N PRO A 467 -35.69 16.05 -45.22
CA PRO A 467 -35.57 15.36 -43.91
C PRO A 467 -36.94 15.33 -43.12
N SER A 468 -37.01 14.82 -41.87
CA SER A 468 -37.69 15.51 -40.73
C SER A 468 -37.59 14.75 -39.38
N ILE A 469 -37.59 15.53 -38.29
CA ILE A 469 -37.42 15.16 -36.88
C ILE A 469 -38.79 15.20 -36.17
N ARG A 470 -39.05 14.30 -35.20
CA ARG A 470 -40.06 14.51 -34.14
C ARG A 470 -39.52 14.14 -32.75
N VAL A 471 -39.76 15.06 -31.82
CA VAL A 471 -39.51 14.99 -30.37
C VAL A 471 -40.80 14.52 -29.67
N PRO A 472 -40.71 13.81 -28.53
CA PRO A 472 -41.69 14.05 -27.46
C PRO A 472 -41.07 14.21 -26.06
N THR A 473 -41.35 15.40 -25.50
CA THR A 473 -41.87 15.76 -24.17
C THR A 473 -41.71 14.84 -22.94
N THR A 474 -41.21 15.52 -21.90
CA THR A 474 -41.15 15.27 -20.46
C THR A 474 -42.51 15.01 -19.80
N THR A 475 -42.54 14.11 -18.80
CA THR A 475 -43.55 14.10 -17.72
C THR A 475 -42.89 13.93 -16.36
N SER A 476 -43.47 14.67 -15.42
CA SER A 476 -43.07 15.03 -14.06
C SER A 476 -43.14 13.88 -13.05
N ALA A 477 -42.19 13.85 -12.12
CA ALA A 477 -42.16 12.96 -10.96
C ALA A 477 -42.83 13.62 -9.75
N THR A 478 -43.77 12.90 -9.13
CA THR A 478 -44.34 13.17 -7.80
C THR A 478 -43.54 12.41 -6.73
N THR A 479 -43.16 13.10 -5.66
CA THR A 479 -42.53 12.57 -4.44
C THR A 479 -43.59 12.17 -3.40
N PRO A 480 -43.43 11.05 -2.67
CA PRO A 480 -44.18 10.80 -1.44
C PRO A 480 -43.35 11.11 -0.17
N ASP A 481 -44.07 11.64 0.83
CA ASP A 481 -43.69 12.01 2.19
C ASP A 481 -42.90 10.95 2.98
N SER A 482 -41.95 11.40 3.81
CA SER A 482 -41.24 10.60 4.81
C SER A 482 -41.71 10.91 6.23
N GLN A 483 -42.24 9.90 6.92
CA GLN A 483 -42.37 9.90 8.38
C GLN A 483 -40.96 9.86 9.02
N ASN A 484 -40.71 10.76 9.98
CA ASN A 484 -39.47 10.88 10.75
C ASN A 484 -39.26 9.68 11.69
N THR A 485 -38.53 8.65 11.24
CA THR A 485 -37.95 7.65 12.15
C THR A 485 -36.49 7.99 12.43
N GLU A 486 -36.12 8.16 13.70
CA GLU A 486 -34.75 8.40 14.16
C GLU A 486 -33.78 7.30 13.64
N PRO A 487 -32.60 7.65 13.08
CA PRO A 487 -31.63 6.69 12.59
C PRO A 487 -31.09 5.76 13.70
N ILE A 488 -30.87 4.48 13.38
CA ILE A 488 -30.32 3.49 14.32
C ILE A 488 -29.01 3.95 14.96
N SER A 489 -28.13 4.61 14.19
CA SER A 489 -26.86 5.13 14.71
C SER A 489 -27.06 6.15 15.84
N GLN A 490 -28.10 6.98 15.77
CA GLN A 490 -28.43 7.95 16.79
C GLN A 490 -29.02 7.27 18.03
N LYS A 491 -29.85 6.24 17.85
CA LYS A 491 -30.35 5.40 18.96
C LYS A 491 -29.23 4.70 19.73
N ILE A 492 -28.20 4.19 19.03
CA ILE A 492 -27.03 3.60 19.69
C ILE A 492 -26.29 4.66 20.48
N GLN A 493 -26.01 5.83 19.89
CA GLN A 493 -25.33 6.93 20.59
C GLN A 493 -26.08 7.40 21.83
N ASN A 494 -27.40 7.58 21.74
CA ASN A 494 -28.24 8.01 22.86
C ASN A 494 -28.33 6.98 23.99
N ASN A 495 -28.04 5.71 23.70
CA ASN A 495 -28.03 4.63 24.69
C ASN A 495 -26.66 4.44 25.38
N ILE A 496 -25.61 5.15 24.94
CA ILE A 496 -24.31 5.15 25.62
C ILE A 496 -24.45 5.91 26.95
N ASP A 497 -24.12 5.24 28.05
CA ASP A 497 -24.18 5.79 29.40
C ASP A 497 -22.76 6.00 29.98
N PRO A 498 -22.33 7.25 30.23
CA PRO A 498 -21.06 7.54 30.88
C PRO A 498 -20.89 6.89 32.26
N ALA A 499 -21.98 6.63 33.00
CA ALA A 499 -21.92 5.96 34.29
C ALA A 499 -21.51 4.48 34.16
N GLU A 500 -21.97 3.80 33.10
CA GLU A 500 -21.56 2.43 32.80
C GLU A 500 -20.11 2.37 32.32
N ILE A 501 -19.64 3.35 31.52
CA ILE A 501 -18.22 3.47 31.16
C ILE A 501 -17.37 3.62 32.43
N LYS A 502 -17.76 4.52 33.33
CA LYS A 502 -17.06 4.74 34.61
C LYS A 502 -17.01 3.48 35.47
N LYS A 503 -18.12 2.75 35.56
CA LYS A 503 -18.21 1.50 36.31
C LYS A 503 -17.34 0.41 35.69
N ASN A 504 -17.41 0.22 34.37
CA ASN A 504 -16.57 -0.74 33.66
C ASN A 504 -15.09 -0.43 33.86
N LEU A 505 -14.71 0.85 33.77
CA LEU A 505 -13.34 1.28 34.02
C LEU A 505 -12.89 0.90 35.43
N HIS A 506 -13.68 1.23 36.45
CA HIS A 506 -13.38 0.86 37.83
C HIS A 506 -13.24 -0.65 38.03
N ASP A 507 -14.14 -1.45 37.44
CA ASP A 507 -14.11 -2.92 37.54
C ASP A 507 -12.84 -3.52 36.91
N PHE A 508 -12.36 -2.96 35.80
CA PHE A 508 -11.17 -3.46 35.10
C PHE A 508 -9.85 -3.00 35.75
N THR A 509 -9.87 -1.89 36.50
CA THR A 509 -8.65 -1.28 37.05
C THR A 509 -8.49 -1.46 38.55
N ALA A 510 -9.30 -2.32 39.18
CA ALA A 510 -9.33 -2.48 40.63
C ALA A 510 -8.05 -3.10 41.22
N LEU A 511 -7.29 -3.86 40.42
CA LEU A 511 -6.04 -4.52 40.81
C LEU A 511 -5.01 -4.34 39.69
N PRO A 512 -3.70 -4.36 39.97
CA PRO A 512 -2.70 -4.42 38.91
C PRO A 512 -2.85 -5.70 38.10
N HIS A 513 -2.87 -5.60 36.77
CA HIS A 513 -3.24 -6.72 35.90
C HIS A 513 -2.30 -6.84 34.68
N MET A 514 -1.04 -7.19 34.95
CA MET A 514 -0.05 -7.44 33.90
C MET A 514 -0.36 -8.70 33.08
N ALA A 515 -0.06 -8.66 31.79
CA ALA A 515 -0.28 -9.79 30.88
C ALA A 515 0.25 -11.11 31.45
N GLY A 516 -0.50 -12.19 31.26
CA GLY A 516 -0.15 -13.53 31.74
C GLY A 516 -0.21 -13.74 33.26
N THR A 517 -0.72 -12.79 34.04
CA THR A 517 -0.97 -12.95 35.49
C THR A 517 -2.39 -13.42 35.79
N SER A 518 -2.62 -13.94 37.00
CA SER A 518 -3.97 -14.30 37.46
C SER A 518 -4.91 -13.10 37.60
N ALA A 519 -4.38 -11.91 37.88
CA ALA A 519 -5.19 -10.69 37.95
C ALA A 519 -5.70 -10.31 36.55
N ASN A 520 -4.85 -10.40 35.52
CA ASN A 520 -5.26 -10.15 34.14
C ASN A 520 -6.28 -11.17 33.63
N ALA A 521 -6.14 -12.45 34.00
CA ALA A 521 -7.15 -13.47 33.69
C ALA A 521 -8.54 -13.13 34.29
N LYS A 522 -8.59 -12.54 35.49
CA LYS A 522 -9.85 -12.06 36.10
C LYS A 522 -10.47 -10.88 35.34
N VAL A 523 -9.65 -9.98 34.79
CA VAL A 523 -10.14 -8.91 33.91
C VAL A 523 -10.76 -9.51 32.65
N ALA A 524 -10.11 -10.50 32.04
CA ALA A 524 -10.67 -11.23 30.91
C ALA A 524 -12.01 -11.91 31.25
N ASP A 525 -12.13 -12.54 32.42
CA ASP A 525 -13.39 -13.13 32.92
C ASP A 525 -14.48 -12.07 33.10
N SER A 526 -14.12 -10.91 33.63
CA SER A 526 -15.05 -9.79 33.79
C SER A 526 -15.57 -9.27 32.44
N ILE A 527 -14.69 -9.15 31.43
CA ILE A 527 -15.07 -8.78 30.06
C ILE A 527 -16.02 -9.81 29.47
N VAL A 528 -15.69 -11.12 29.58
CA VAL A 528 -16.56 -12.22 29.13
C VAL A 528 -17.95 -12.11 29.78
N ALA A 529 -18.01 -11.95 31.10
CA ALA A 529 -19.26 -11.86 31.85
C ALA A 529 -20.10 -10.66 31.39
N LYS A 530 -19.48 -9.49 31.20
CA LYS A 530 -20.16 -8.28 30.71
C LYS A 530 -20.68 -8.44 29.28
N TRP A 531 -19.91 -9.06 28.38
CA TRP A 531 -20.34 -9.28 26.99
C TRP A 531 -21.44 -10.32 26.88
N ILE A 532 -21.40 -11.40 27.66
CA ILE A 532 -22.50 -12.36 27.76
C ILE A 532 -23.75 -11.68 28.30
N ALA A 533 -23.63 -10.89 29.38
CA ALA A 533 -24.75 -10.15 29.96
C ALA A 533 -25.34 -9.11 28.99
N ALA A 534 -24.51 -8.48 28.16
CA ALA A 534 -24.96 -7.60 27.08
C ALA A 534 -25.72 -8.35 25.97
N GLY A 535 -25.52 -9.67 25.83
CA GLY A 535 -26.19 -10.51 24.83
C GLY A 535 -25.35 -10.75 23.57
N LEU A 536 -24.03 -10.56 23.63
CA LEU A 536 -23.14 -10.88 22.51
C LEU A 536 -23.16 -12.39 22.24
N GLU A 537 -23.02 -12.74 20.96
CA GLU A 537 -23.04 -14.11 20.49
C GLU A 537 -21.62 -14.70 20.48
N ASN A 538 -21.51 -15.99 20.79
CA ASN A 538 -20.24 -16.75 20.74
C ASN A 538 -19.06 -16.05 21.45
N VAL A 539 -19.30 -15.57 22.67
CA VAL A 539 -18.26 -14.99 23.52
C VAL A 539 -17.33 -16.09 24.02
N HIS A 540 -16.05 -16.02 23.67
CA HIS A 540 -15.06 -17.03 24.05
C HIS A 540 -13.66 -16.44 24.17
N LYS A 541 -12.77 -17.21 24.80
CA LYS A 541 -11.35 -16.87 24.91
C LYS A 541 -10.53 -17.59 23.85
N VAL A 542 -9.52 -16.90 23.30
CA VAL A 542 -8.52 -17.48 22.40
C VAL A 542 -7.16 -17.40 23.08
N GLU A 543 -6.57 -18.57 23.32
CA GLU A 543 -5.36 -18.68 24.14
C GLU A 543 -4.10 -18.88 23.29
N TYR A 544 -3.01 -18.28 23.74
CA TYR A 544 -1.65 -18.46 23.20
C TYR A 544 -0.66 -18.67 24.34
N ASN A 545 0.38 -19.46 24.12
CA ASN A 545 1.46 -19.68 25.10
C ASN A 545 2.70 -18.93 24.62
N VAL A 546 2.97 -17.77 25.18
CA VAL A 546 3.93 -16.79 24.64
C VAL A 546 5.11 -16.58 25.59
N LEU A 547 6.21 -16.01 25.09
CA LEU A 547 7.32 -15.58 25.94
C LEU A 547 7.08 -14.17 26.45
N LEU A 548 6.98 -14.01 27.77
CA LEU A 548 6.93 -12.70 28.44
C LEU A 548 8.17 -12.51 29.33
N SER A 549 8.27 -11.34 29.94
CA SER A 549 9.37 -10.97 30.84
C SER A 549 8.81 -10.35 32.12
N TYR A 550 9.45 -10.59 33.26
CA TYR A 550 9.03 -10.07 34.56
C TYR A 550 10.25 -9.62 35.39
N PRO A 551 10.08 -8.68 36.33
CA PRO A 551 11.10 -8.43 37.33
C PRO A 551 11.08 -9.56 38.37
N SER A 552 12.17 -9.79 39.11
CA SER A 552 12.29 -10.93 40.02
C SER A 552 11.22 -10.97 41.13
N ASN A 553 11.31 -10.08 42.12
CA ASN A 553 10.35 -9.87 43.20
C ASN A 553 10.73 -8.58 43.97
N THR A 554 9.89 -8.19 44.93
CA THR A 554 10.12 -6.99 45.76
C THR A 554 11.33 -7.09 46.70
N THR A 555 11.81 -8.31 47.01
CA THR A 555 13.01 -8.51 47.84
C THR A 555 14.32 -8.30 47.07
N ASN A 556 14.31 -8.45 45.74
CA ASN A 556 15.48 -8.26 44.89
C ASN A 556 15.15 -7.36 43.67
N PRO A 557 14.74 -6.10 43.91
CA PRO A 557 14.33 -5.21 42.84
C PRO A 557 15.49 -4.83 41.93
N ASN A 558 15.19 -4.28 40.76
CA ASN A 558 16.19 -3.63 39.93
C ASN A 558 16.55 -2.29 40.57
N TYR A 559 17.82 -1.89 40.50
CA TYR A 559 18.24 -0.59 40.99
C TYR A 559 19.55 -0.14 40.34
N MET A 560 19.84 1.14 40.49
CA MET A 560 21.15 1.71 40.20
C MET A 560 21.81 2.21 41.50
N THR A 561 23.14 2.18 41.55
CA THR A 561 23.93 2.78 42.63
C THR A 561 24.95 3.77 42.06
N ILE A 562 25.16 4.86 42.79
CA ILE A 562 26.33 5.73 42.65
C ILE A 562 27.30 5.30 43.74
N GLU A 563 28.54 4.98 43.37
CA GLU A 563 29.53 4.38 44.26
C GLU A 563 30.81 5.22 44.30
N TYR A 564 31.41 5.35 45.48
CA TYR A 564 32.76 5.86 45.66
C TYR A 564 33.80 4.84 45.18
N HIS A 565 35.04 5.28 44.94
CA HIS A 565 36.15 4.40 44.53
C HIS A 565 36.44 3.24 45.53
N ASN A 566 36.09 3.41 46.81
CA ASN A 566 36.23 2.37 47.84
C ASN A 566 35.07 1.35 47.83
N GLY A 567 34.11 1.48 46.90
CA GLY A 567 32.95 0.60 46.77
C GLY A 567 31.78 0.96 47.69
N THR A 568 31.86 2.02 48.51
CA THR A 568 30.71 2.43 49.34
C THR A 568 29.64 3.11 48.49
N THR A 569 28.37 2.80 48.77
CA THR A 569 27.24 3.40 48.07
C THR A 569 27.02 4.83 48.53
N PHE A 570 27.13 5.79 47.60
CA PHE A 570 26.75 7.18 47.80
C PHE A 570 25.24 7.38 47.71
N TYR A 571 24.62 6.77 46.68
CA TYR A 571 23.19 6.85 46.44
C TYR A 571 22.69 5.56 45.80
N ARG A 572 21.46 5.17 46.12
CA ARG A 572 20.76 4.03 45.53
C ARG A 572 19.38 4.51 45.07
N SER A 573 19.00 4.21 43.83
CA SER A 573 17.65 4.48 43.35
C SER A 573 16.62 3.65 44.09
N GLU A 574 15.36 4.09 44.10
CA GLU A 574 14.31 3.48 44.90
C GLU A 574 14.07 2.00 44.52
N GLY A 575 14.10 1.67 43.22
CA GLY A 575 13.85 0.32 42.69
C GLY A 575 12.39 -0.13 42.81
N ILE A 576 11.67 0.37 43.80
CA ILE A 576 10.22 0.27 43.99
C ILE A 576 9.70 1.67 44.29
N SER A 577 8.82 2.18 43.43
CA SER A 577 8.16 3.46 43.65
C SER A 577 7.17 3.36 44.82
N PRO A 578 7.18 4.32 45.76
CA PRO A 578 6.23 4.31 46.87
C PRO A 578 4.79 4.57 46.37
N PRO A 579 3.76 4.03 47.07
CA PRO A 579 2.38 4.34 46.75
C PRO A 579 2.09 5.83 47.01
N ILE A 580 1.42 6.46 46.05
CA ILE A 580 0.95 7.85 46.10
C ILE A 580 -0.35 7.93 46.90
N ILE A 581 -1.30 7.03 46.63
CA ILE A 581 -2.57 6.90 47.36
C ILE A 581 -2.61 5.50 47.96
N LYS A 582 -2.15 5.36 49.21
CA LYS A 582 -1.98 4.06 49.89
C LYS A 582 -3.22 3.16 49.88
N ASN A 583 -4.40 3.77 49.94
CA ASN A 583 -5.68 3.06 50.02
C ASN A 583 -6.08 2.43 48.68
N GLU A 584 -5.59 2.99 47.57
CA GLU A 584 -5.89 2.56 46.20
C GLU A 584 -4.73 1.79 45.58
N GLN A 585 -3.54 1.88 46.18
CA GLN A 585 -2.28 1.29 45.68
C GLN A 585 -1.68 0.33 46.71
N SER A 586 -2.38 -0.77 46.95
CA SER A 586 -2.02 -1.75 47.98
C SER A 586 -0.99 -2.79 47.56
N ASP A 587 -0.74 -2.93 46.25
CA ASP A 587 0.19 -3.92 45.70
C ASP A 587 1.58 -3.30 45.46
N GLU A 588 2.58 -3.77 46.21
CA GLU A 588 3.97 -3.31 46.10
C GLU A 588 4.62 -3.71 44.77
N GLU A 589 4.20 -4.81 44.12
CA GLU A 589 4.74 -5.23 42.83
C GLU A 589 4.43 -4.22 41.73
N ALA A 590 3.31 -3.51 41.85
CA ALA A 590 2.94 -2.40 40.96
C ALA A 590 3.93 -1.22 41.05
N GLY A 591 4.74 -1.14 42.10
CA GLY A 591 5.79 -0.13 42.30
C GLY A 591 7.14 -0.49 41.65
N MET A 592 7.37 -1.75 41.27
CA MET A 592 8.68 -2.22 40.76
C MET A 592 9.16 -1.42 39.54
N GLN A 593 10.38 -0.91 39.57
CA GLN A 593 10.96 -0.11 38.46
C GLN A 593 11.72 -1.03 37.50
N TRP A 594 11.17 -1.28 36.31
CA TRP A 594 11.76 -2.24 35.37
C TRP A 594 11.30 -2.03 33.92
N LEU A 595 12.06 -2.61 32.98
CA LEU A 595 11.76 -2.64 31.56
C LEU A 595 11.66 -4.10 31.09
N ALA A 596 10.57 -4.45 30.42
CA ALA A 596 10.37 -5.81 29.95
C ALA A 596 11.39 -6.17 28.86
N PHE A 597 11.85 -7.42 28.90
CA PHE A 597 12.90 -7.98 28.06
C PHE A 597 14.29 -7.35 28.22
N SER A 598 14.50 -6.49 29.22
CA SER A 598 15.87 -6.16 29.62
C SER A 598 16.54 -7.40 30.23
N PRO A 599 17.74 -7.81 29.76
CA PRO A 599 18.43 -8.97 30.30
C PRO A 599 18.90 -8.69 31.73
N SER A 600 18.90 -9.76 32.54
CA SER A 600 19.54 -9.71 33.86
C SER A 600 21.03 -9.40 33.72
N GLY A 601 21.57 -8.55 34.60
CA GLY A 601 22.98 -8.25 34.62
C GLY A 601 23.35 -7.20 35.65
N ASN A 602 24.64 -7.15 35.97
CA ASN A 602 25.24 -6.18 36.86
C ASN A 602 26.43 -5.56 36.13
N VAL A 603 26.27 -4.29 35.73
CA VAL A 603 27.30 -3.56 34.97
C VAL A 603 27.67 -2.29 35.71
N ALA A 604 28.96 -1.98 35.75
CA ALA A 604 29.48 -0.74 36.30
C ALA A 604 30.30 -0.03 35.23
N GLY A 605 30.14 1.30 35.15
CA GLY A 605 30.85 2.10 34.17
C GLY A 605 30.52 3.58 34.28
N ASP A 606 31.28 4.38 33.53
CA ASP A 606 31.03 5.81 33.40
C ASP A 606 29.70 6.07 32.69
N ILE A 607 29.00 7.14 33.09
CA ILE A 607 27.75 7.55 32.47
C ILE A 607 28.03 8.53 31.33
N VAL A 608 27.33 8.37 30.22
CA VAL A 608 27.25 9.38 29.14
C VAL A 608 25.80 9.78 28.93
N TYR A 609 25.51 11.08 28.99
CA TYR A 609 24.19 11.61 28.69
C TYR A 609 23.96 11.65 27.17
N CYS A 610 22.89 10.99 26.73
CA CYS A 610 22.62 10.73 25.32
C CYS A 610 21.38 11.48 24.78
N GLY A 611 20.82 12.43 25.55
CA GLY A 611 19.61 13.16 25.15
C GLY A 611 18.45 12.19 24.89
N PHE A 612 17.79 12.32 23.74
CA PHE A 612 16.74 11.40 23.28
C PHE A 612 17.29 10.11 22.64
N ALA A 613 18.60 9.88 22.62
CA ALA A 613 19.25 8.72 22.00
C ALA A 613 18.80 8.45 20.55
N THR A 614 18.73 9.52 19.74
CA THR A 614 18.56 9.43 18.28
C THR A 614 19.90 9.22 17.57
N GLU A 615 19.90 8.71 16.34
CA GLU A 615 21.14 8.53 15.55
C GLU A 615 21.91 9.85 15.42
N LYS A 616 21.20 10.98 15.26
CA LYS A 616 21.81 12.32 15.19
C LYS A 616 22.53 12.69 16.49
N GLU A 617 21.98 12.31 17.63
CA GLU A 617 22.58 12.61 18.94
C GLU A 617 23.82 11.76 19.17
N PHE A 618 23.81 10.48 18.79
CA PHE A 618 25.02 9.64 18.84
C PHE A 618 26.12 10.11 17.87
N GLN A 619 25.77 10.54 16.66
CA GLN A 619 26.72 11.18 15.74
C GLN A 619 27.30 12.46 16.34
N THR A 620 26.48 13.24 17.06
CA THR A 620 26.94 14.43 17.77
C THR A 620 27.96 14.07 18.85
N LEU A 621 27.68 13.05 19.67
CA LEU A 621 28.63 12.56 20.68
C LEU A 621 29.96 12.12 20.06
N GLN A 622 29.92 11.36 18.96
CA GLN A 622 31.13 10.96 18.24
C GLN A 622 31.92 12.16 17.69
N SER A 623 31.25 13.18 17.15
CA SER A 623 31.90 14.42 16.68
C SER A 623 32.55 15.23 17.80
N LEU A 624 32.08 15.05 19.04
CA LEU A 624 32.66 15.63 20.25
C LEU A 624 33.70 14.72 20.90
N GLU A 625 34.09 13.63 20.23
CA GLU A 625 35.05 12.61 20.70
C GLU A 625 34.60 11.87 21.98
N ILE A 626 33.28 11.80 22.21
CA ILE A 626 32.69 11.06 23.33
C ILE A 626 32.23 9.69 22.81
N THR A 627 32.88 8.62 23.29
CA THR A 627 32.53 7.24 22.93
C THR A 627 31.68 6.56 24.00
N LEU A 628 30.78 5.68 23.58
CA LEU A 628 29.94 4.88 24.45
C LEU A 628 30.53 3.50 24.78
N THR A 629 31.61 3.09 24.09
CA THR A 629 32.27 1.81 24.33
C THR A 629 32.65 1.66 25.80
N GLY A 630 32.09 0.66 26.47
CA GLY A 630 32.37 0.36 27.89
C GLY A 630 31.65 1.28 28.88
N ARG A 631 30.67 2.08 28.44
CA ARG A 631 29.97 3.08 29.25
C ARG A 631 28.47 2.80 29.36
N ILE A 632 27.83 3.41 30.35
CA ILE A 632 26.38 3.31 30.57
C ILE A 632 25.71 4.54 29.94
N ALA A 633 24.73 4.32 29.08
CA ALA A 633 23.99 5.40 28.44
C ALA A 633 22.86 5.92 29.35
N LEU A 634 22.89 7.20 29.71
CA LEU A 634 21.77 7.88 30.36
C LEU A 634 20.91 8.54 29.29
N ILE A 635 19.66 8.10 29.20
CA ILE A 635 18.75 8.37 28.09
C ILE A 635 17.45 8.96 28.61
N ARG A 636 17.00 10.03 27.96
CA ARG A 636 15.69 10.63 28.20
C ARG A 636 14.60 9.90 27.39
N TYR A 637 13.43 9.68 27.98
CA TYR A 637 12.22 9.27 27.25
C TYR A 637 11.77 10.35 26.24
N GLY A 638 10.80 10.04 25.37
CA GLY A 638 10.35 10.95 24.31
C GLY A 638 11.11 10.80 22.98
N GLY A 639 10.68 11.46 21.91
CA GLY A 639 11.31 11.39 20.59
C GLY A 639 11.04 10.08 19.82
N THR A 640 11.66 8.97 20.21
CA THR A 640 11.56 7.65 19.54
C THR A 640 11.17 6.55 20.52
N PHE A 641 10.87 5.35 20.01
CA PHE A 641 10.50 4.20 20.83
C PHE A 641 11.65 3.75 21.74
N ARG A 642 11.32 3.34 22.97
CA ARG A 642 12.32 3.04 24.01
C ARG A 642 13.27 1.89 23.68
N ALA A 643 12.76 0.86 23.00
CA ALA A 643 13.56 -0.27 22.57
C ALA A 643 14.62 0.17 21.55
N ASP A 644 14.26 1.04 20.60
CA ASP A 644 15.19 1.58 19.60
C ASP A 644 16.32 2.37 20.26
N LYS A 645 16.01 3.14 21.32
CA LYS A 645 17.02 3.89 22.08
C LYS A 645 18.10 2.98 22.67
N VAL A 646 17.66 1.89 23.32
CA VAL A 646 18.57 0.90 23.94
C VAL A 646 19.34 0.12 22.88
N ALA A 647 18.66 -0.32 21.81
CA ALA A 647 19.30 -0.99 20.68
C ALA A 647 20.37 -0.11 20.03
N LEU A 648 20.10 1.19 19.93
CA LEU A 648 21.04 2.15 19.37
C LEU A 648 22.22 2.41 20.31
N ALA A 649 21.98 2.63 21.61
CA ALA A 649 23.05 2.75 22.59
C ALA A 649 23.98 1.53 22.57
N GLN A 650 23.41 0.32 22.48
CA GLN A 650 24.15 -0.94 22.32
C GLN A 650 24.98 -0.97 21.03
N LYS A 651 24.41 -0.54 19.89
CA LYS A 651 25.13 -0.43 18.61
C LYS A 651 26.35 0.50 18.71
N TYR A 652 26.28 1.54 19.53
CA TYR A 652 27.39 2.46 19.80
C TYR A 652 28.34 2.01 20.93
N GLY A 653 28.17 0.79 21.45
CA GLY A 653 29.10 0.16 22.39
C GLY A 653 28.77 0.33 23.88
N ALA A 654 27.59 0.88 24.21
CA ALA A 654 27.15 0.96 25.60
C ALA A 654 27.03 -0.44 26.21
N ILE A 655 27.38 -0.56 27.49
CA ILE A 655 27.30 -1.82 28.25
C ILE A 655 26.04 -1.89 29.13
N GLY A 656 25.31 -0.79 29.26
CA GLY A 656 24.04 -0.69 29.95
C GLY A 656 23.32 0.61 29.61
N ALA A 657 22.04 0.71 29.97
CA ALA A 657 21.23 1.91 29.74
C ALA A 657 20.38 2.27 30.96
N ILE A 658 20.21 3.56 31.19
CA ILE A 658 19.33 4.13 32.20
C ILE A 658 18.36 5.06 31.48
N LEU A 659 17.07 4.80 31.59
CA LEU A 659 16.02 5.63 30.99
C LEU A 659 15.32 6.45 32.08
N TYR A 660 15.01 7.72 31.82
CA TYR A 660 14.24 8.54 32.76
C TYR A 660 13.29 9.49 32.04
N SER A 661 12.20 9.85 32.72
CA SER A 661 11.20 10.80 32.24
C SER A 661 11.55 12.20 32.73
N ASP A 662 12.02 13.07 31.85
CA ASP A 662 12.52 14.39 32.26
C ASP A 662 11.37 15.34 32.65
N PRO A 663 11.51 16.14 33.74
CA PRO A 663 10.47 17.06 34.19
C PRO A 663 9.98 18.04 33.13
N ALA A 664 10.82 18.42 32.15
CA ALA A 664 10.37 19.28 31.06
C ALA A 664 9.26 18.66 30.19
N GLU A 665 9.11 17.33 30.19
CA GLU A 665 8.03 16.62 29.49
C GLU A 665 6.90 16.18 30.41
N VAL A 666 7.21 15.77 31.64
CA VAL A 666 6.25 15.06 32.49
C VAL A 666 5.79 15.83 33.72
N ALA A 667 6.45 16.95 34.04
CA ALA A 667 6.14 17.81 35.19
C ALA A 667 6.32 19.31 34.85
N PRO A 668 5.62 19.83 33.81
CA PRO A 668 5.81 21.19 33.30
C PRO A 668 5.37 22.29 34.29
N TYR A 669 4.54 21.97 35.29
CA TYR A 669 4.09 22.93 36.31
C TYR A 669 5.08 23.06 37.47
N GLY A 670 6.02 22.12 37.60
CA GLY A 670 6.98 22.07 38.69
C GLY A 670 7.16 20.64 39.20
N ILE A 671 8.17 20.46 40.04
CA ILE A 671 8.53 19.17 40.64
C ILE A 671 8.15 19.07 42.12
N GLN A 672 7.43 20.06 42.65
CA GLN A 672 6.95 20.06 44.02
C GLN A 672 5.68 19.22 44.14
N ASP A 673 5.38 18.70 45.33
CA ASP A 673 4.21 17.84 45.56
C ASP A 673 2.88 18.50 45.15
N GLY A 674 2.76 19.83 45.23
CA GLY A 674 1.59 20.58 44.79
C GLY A 674 1.41 20.65 43.27
N ASP A 675 2.47 20.41 42.49
CA ASP A 675 2.49 20.56 41.03
C ASP A 675 2.28 19.23 40.29
N VAL A 676 2.27 18.11 41.00
CA VAL A 676 2.23 16.73 40.47
C VAL A 676 1.04 15.94 41.04
N TYR A 677 0.80 14.74 40.51
CA TYR A 677 -0.25 13.85 40.99
C TYR A 677 -0.03 13.49 42.47
N PRO A 678 -1.07 13.54 43.33
CA PRO A 678 -2.50 13.57 42.99
C PRO A 678 -3.12 14.96 42.82
N ASN A 679 -2.36 16.03 43.06
CA ASN A 679 -2.89 17.40 42.98
C ASN A 679 -3.08 17.88 41.53
N THR A 680 -2.28 17.35 40.62
CA THR A 680 -2.40 17.58 39.16
C THR A 680 -2.37 16.25 38.40
N VAL A 681 -2.42 16.31 37.06
CA VAL A 681 -2.28 15.12 36.19
C VAL A 681 -0.81 14.76 35.90
N TYR A 682 0.16 15.53 36.40
CA TYR A 682 1.55 15.40 36.03
C TYR A 682 2.30 14.36 36.88
N MET A 683 3.38 13.82 36.33
CA MET A 683 4.10 12.67 36.89
C MET A 683 4.79 13.05 38.21
N PRO A 684 4.65 12.25 39.29
CA PRO A 684 5.37 12.46 40.56
C PRO A 684 6.86 12.11 40.51
N ALA A 685 7.63 12.63 41.47
CA ALA A 685 9.09 12.55 41.50
C ALA A 685 9.68 11.14 41.48
N ASN A 686 9.01 10.22 42.16
CA ASN A 686 9.44 8.84 42.31
C ASN A 686 8.77 7.89 41.30
N ALA A 687 7.96 8.40 40.36
CA ALA A 687 7.29 7.58 39.36
C ALA A 687 8.23 7.25 38.19
N VAL A 688 8.00 6.10 37.55
CA VAL A 688 8.76 5.65 36.39
C VAL A 688 7.84 5.21 35.26
N GLN A 689 8.29 5.41 34.02
CA GLN A 689 7.64 4.84 32.85
C GLN A 689 8.17 3.42 32.60
N ARG A 690 7.28 2.43 32.57
CA ARG A 690 7.58 1.05 32.16
C ARG A 690 7.46 0.89 30.64
N GLY A 691 7.80 -0.29 30.16
CA GLY A 691 7.62 -0.63 28.75
C GLY A 691 8.50 -1.79 28.29
N THR A 692 8.15 -2.35 27.14
CA THR A 692 8.94 -3.37 26.46
C THR A 692 10.17 -2.79 25.77
N LEU A 693 11.28 -3.54 25.83
CA LEU A 693 12.49 -3.33 25.01
C LEU A 693 12.57 -4.28 23.81
N TYR A 694 11.52 -5.06 23.56
CA TYR A 694 11.39 -5.85 22.34
C TYR A 694 11.02 -4.91 21.18
N THR A 695 11.79 -4.95 20.09
CA THR A 695 11.56 -4.12 18.89
C THR A 695 10.66 -4.80 17.85
N GLY A 696 10.29 -6.07 18.06
CA GLY A 696 9.41 -6.82 17.17
C GLY A 696 7.94 -6.71 17.56
N THR A 697 7.11 -7.55 16.93
CA THR A 697 5.68 -7.70 17.20
C THR A 697 5.33 -9.19 17.25
N GLY A 698 4.40 -9.58 18.12
CA GLY A 698 4.08 -11.01 18.35
C GLY A 698 5.04 -11.70 19.33
N ASP A 699 4.83 -12.99 19.57
CA ASP A 699 5.74 -13.80 20.39
C ASP A 699 7.09 -13.92 19.68
N VAL A 700 8.14 -13.53 20.40
CA VAL A 700 9.56 -13.58 19.98
C VAL A 700 9.92 -14.91 19.31
N ARG A 701 9.30 -16.01 19.75
CA ARG A 701 9.64 -17.37 19.34
C ARG A 701 8.79 -17.94 18.22
N SER A 702 7.68 -17.29 17.85
CA SER A 702 6.79 -17.80 16.81
C SER A 702 6.52 -16.77 15.71
N PRO A 703 7.56 -16.15 15.13
CA PRO A 703 7.34 -15.16 14.08
C PRO A 703 6.59 -15.81 12.89
N LEU A 704 5.51 -15.16 12.45
CA LEU A 704 4.63 -15.55 11.34
C LEU A 704 3.67 -16.71 11.61
N TYR A 705 3.65 -17.26 12.83
CA TYR A 705 2.80 -18.39 13.18
C TYR A 705 2.30 -18.25 14.61
N ALA A 706 1.00 -18.45 14.79
CA ALA A 706 0.40 -18.38 16.11
C ALA A 706 1.08 -19.32 17.13
N SER A 707 1.34 -18.79 18.32
CA SER A 707 2.03 -19.43 19.43
C SER A 707 1.13 -20.40 20.19
N LYS A 708 0.63 -21.42 19.50
CA LYS A 708 -0.14 -22.52 20.08
C LYS A 708 0.78 -23.56 20.70
N THR A 709 0.30 -24.24 21.74
CA THR A 709 1.04 -25.27 22.48
C THR A 709 1.47 -26.46 21.60
N ASN A 710 0.70 -26.77 20.56
CA ASN A 710 0.93 -27.88 19.64
C ASN A 710 1.65 -27.48 18.34
N LEU A 711 2.07 -26.22 18.20
CA LEU A 711 2.78 -25.74 17.02
C LEU A 711 4.27 -25.54 17.30
N TRP A 712 5.09 -25.82 16.28
CA TRP A 712 6.53 -25.63 16.37
C TRP A 712 6.88 -24.13 16.36
N LYS A 713 7.69 -23.72 17.33
CA LYS A 713 8.21 -22.35 17.44
C LYS A 713 9.49 -22.21 16.63
N ALA A 714 9.41 -21.54 15.48
CA ALA A 714 10.52 -21.39 14.56
C ALA A 714 11.61 -20.41 15.05
N GLY A 715 11.25 -19.45 15.91
CA GLY A 715 12.15 -18.47 16.49
C GLY A 715 12.77 -18.94 17.81
N SER A 716 13.90 -18.34 18.18
CA SER A 716 14.55 -18.56 19.47
C SER A 716 14.99 -17.25 20.10
N VAL A 717 15.10 -17.23 21.43
CA VAL A 717 15.61 -16.06 22.17
C VAL A 717 17.03 -15.71 21.74
N GLN A 718 17.87 -16.74 21.52
CA GLN A 718 19.25 -16.55 21.06
C GLN A 718 19.32 -15.85 19.72
N GLU A 719 18.45 -16.22 18.79
CA GLU A 719 18.38 -15.58 17.48
C GLU A 719 17.86 -14.14 17.58
N ALA A 720 16.86 -13.90 18.42
CA ALA A 720 16.33 -12.55 18.64
C ALA A 720 17.38 -11.61 19.27
N LEU A 721 18.23 -12.12 20.18
CA LEU A 721 19.39 -11.39 20.71
C LEU A 721 20.43 -11.13 19.61
N ARG A 722 20.78 -12.14 18.81
CA ARG A 722 21.75 -12.02 17.70
C ARG A 722 21.33 -10.99 16.66
N LEU A 723 20.03 -10.89 16.38
CA LEU A 723 19.45 -9.94 15.44
C LEU A 723 19.25 -8.53 16.04
N GLY A 724 19.51 -8.34 17.35
CA GLY A 724 19.26 -7.07 18.04
C GLY A 724 17.77 -6.75 18.23
N ILE A 725 16.89 -7.76 18.10
CA ILE A 725 15.45 -7.59 18.32
C ILE A 725 15.14 -7.54 19.82
N LEU A 726 15.87 -8.36 20.60
CA LEU A 726 15.97 -8.23 22.05
C LEU A 726 17.30 -7.56 22.42
N PRO A 727 17.34 -6.71 23.46
CA PRO A 727 18.58 -6.10 23.92
C PRO A 727 19.48 -7.15 24.60
N SER A 728 20.79 -7.01 24.43
CA SER A 728 21.80 -7.81 25.13
C SER A 728 22.46 -7.07 26.29
N ILE A 729 22.11 -5.79 26.51
CA ILE A 729 22.62 -4.97 27.60
C ILE A 729 21.54 -4.71 28.68
N PRO A 730 21.89 -4.72 29.98
CA PRO A 730 20.97 -4.37 31.05
C PRO A 730 20.47 -2.93 30.92
N ALA A 731 19.18 -2.72 31.15
CA ALA A 731 18.51 -1.44 31.02
C ALA A 731 17.44 -1.26 32.10
N ILE A 732 17.43 -0.12 32.77
CA ILE A 732 16.51 0.18 33.87
C ILE A 732 15.83 1.54 33.66
N PRO A 733 14.54 1.70 33.98
CA PRO A 733 13.92 3.01 34.10
C PRO A 733 14.12 3.53 35.52
N ILE A 734 14.50 4.79 35.67
CA ILE A 734 14.63 5.44 36.98
C ILE A 734 13.70 6.63 37.08
N SER A 735 13.39 6.98 38.33
CA SER A 735 12.61 8.16 38.66
C SER A 735 13.37 9.42 38.29
N TYR A 736 12.67 10.54 38.02
CA TYR A 736 13.38 11.78 37.76
C TYR A 736 14.02 12.37 39.03
N HIS A 737 13.55 11.97 40.23
CA HIS A 737 14.28 12.17 41.48
C HIS A 737 15.67 11.50 41.45
N SER A 738 15.74 10.22 41.10
CA SER A 738 17.01 9.50 40.91
C SER A 738 17.86 10.10 39.79
N ALA A 739 17.24 10.49 38.66
CA ALA A 739 17.94 11.11 37.54
C ALA A 739 18.59 12.46 37.92
N GLN A 740 17.95 13.24 38.79
CA GLN A 740 18.51 14.47 39.33
C GLN A 740 19.83 14.23 40.08
N GLN A 741 19.95 13.10 40.79
CA GLN A 741 21.18 12.73 41.50
C GLN A 741 22.32 12.40 40.55
N LEU A 742 22.03 11.78 39.39
CA LEU A 742 23.01 11.50 38.35
C LEU A 742 23.39 12.76 37.57
N ILE A 743 22.41 13.47 37.00
CA ILE A 743 22.66 14.55 36.03
C ILE A 743 23.36 15.75 36.69
N SER A 744 23.01 16.08 37.94
CA SER A 744 23.69 17.17 38.67
C SER A 744 25.19 16.90 38.91
N ARG A 745 25.58 15.62 38.86
CA ARG A 745 26.95 15.15 39.09
C ARG A 745 27.67 14.73 37.80
N LEU A 746 27.04 14.82 36.62
CA LEU A 746 27.73 14.51 35.37
C LEU A 746 28.94 15.43 35.18
N ASP A 747 30.08 14.83 34.87
CA ASP A 747 31.30 15.56 34.54
C ASP A 747 31.36 15.86 33.04
N GLY A 748 32.46 16.46 32.60
CA GLY A 748 32.72 16.75 31.19
C GLY A 748 32.01 18.01 30.70
N ARG A 749 31.98 18.16 29.38
CA ARG A 749 31.50 19.40 28.73
C ARG A 749 29.97 19.54 28.82
N PRO A 750 29.45 20.78 28.80
CA PRO A 750 28.01 21.03 28.73
C PRO A 750 27.38 20.35 27.50
N ALA A 751 26.18 19.80 27.68
CA ALA A 751 25.36 19.28 26.60
C ALA A 751 24.86 20.43 25.70
N PRO A 752 24.57 20.15 24.41
CA PRO A 752 23.94 21.13 23.53
C PRO A 752 22.67 21.71 24.16
N ALA A 753 22.38 23.00 23.91
CA ALA A 753 21.24 23.68 24.52
C ALA A 753 19.89 23.00 24.26
N THR A 754 19.75 22.33 23.10
CA THR A 754 18.56 21.56 22.73
C THR A 754 18.36 20.28 23.54
N TRP A 755 19.36 19.82 24.28
CA TRP A 755 19.32 18.61 25.12
C TRP A 755 19.01 18.92 26.58
N LYS A 756 18.92 20.21 26.93
CA LYS A 756 18.61 20.64 28.29
C LYS A 756 17.18 20.21 28.66
N GLY A 757 17.04 19.59 29.83
CA GLY A 757 15.76 19.23 30.42
C GLY A 757 15.21 20.28 31.39
N GLY A 758 14.28 19.84 32.23
CA GLY A 758 13.54 20.67 33.19
C GLY A 758 14.26 20.93 34.51
N PHE A 759 15.46 20.39 34.71
CA PHE A 759 16.24 20.66 35.93
C PHE A 759 16.92 22.03 35.89
N ASN A 760 16.96 22.69 37.04
CA ASN A 760 17.57 24.02 37.21
C ASN A 760 19.09 23.96 37.44
N PHE A 761 19.80 23.23 36.58
CA PHE A 761 21.27 23.20 36.52
C PHE A 761 21.74 22.82 35.11
N THR A 762 23.04 22.95 34.85
CA THR A 762 23.63 22.59 33.57
C THR A 762 23.70 21.07 33.42
N TYR A 763 23.26 20.58 32.27
CA TYR A 763 23.39 19.18 31.88
C TYR A 763 24.75 19.03 31.22
N ASN A 764 25.61 18.17 31.76
CA ASN A 764 26.88 17.81 31.13
C ASN A 764 26.74 16.48 30.37
N LEU A 765 27.66 16.20 29.45
CA LEU A 765 27.62 14.99 28.63
C LEU A 765 28.26 13.77 29.29
N GLY A 766 29.09 13.94 30.32
CA GLY A 766 30.05 12.92 30.72
C GLY A 766 31.29 12.90 29.78
N PRO A 767 32.08 11.83 29.78
CA PRO A 767 31.86 10.58 30.52
C PRO A 767 32.15 10.73 32.02
N GLY A 768 31.37 10.03 32.84
CA GLY A 768 31.62 9.88 34.27
C GLY A 768 30.94 10.93 35.13
N LEU A 769 31.13 10.79 36.44
CA LEU A 769 30.58 11.68 37.45
C LEU A 769 31.71 12.44 38.15
N LYS A 770 31.42 13.67 38.58
CA LYS A 770 32.34 14.52 39.34
C LYS A 770 32.77 13.83 40.62
N GLY A 771 34.01 14.08 41.03
CA GLY A 771 34.55 13.57 42.30
C GLY A 771 34.89 12.07 42.31
N GLY A 772 35.10 11.47 41.13
CA GLY A 772 35.52 10.08 41.02
C GLY A 772 34.41 9.06 41.34
N LEU A 773 33.15 9.47 41.26
CA LEU A 773 32.01 8.60 41.48
C LEU A 773 31.79 7.70 40.25
N SER A 774 31.45 6.43 40.49
CA SER A 774 31.10 5.46 39.46
C SER A 774 29.62 5.10 39.55
N THR A 775 29.04 4.59 38.45
CA THR A 775 27.64 4.14 38.43
C THR A 775 27.57 2.65 38.16
N ARG A 776 26.68 1.97 38.87
CA ARG A 776 26.35 0.55 38.67
C ARG A 776 24.86 0.39 38.44
N VAL A 777 24.51 -0.48 37.49
CA VAL A 777 23.14 -0.85 37.15
C VAL A 777 22.97 -2.34 37.40
N THR A 778 22.00 -2.69 38.25
CA THR A 778 21.64 -4.08 38.59
C THR A 778 20.22 -4.36 38.11
N VAL A 779 20.09 -5.32 37.19
CA VAL A 779 18.82 -5.79 36.62
C VAL A 779 18.66 -7.27 36.93
N ASN A 780 17.53 -7.62 37.53
CA ASN A 780 17.11 -8.94 37.99
C ASN A 780 15.80 -9.35 37.31
N ASN A 781 15.73 -9.20 35.99
CA ASN A 781 14.57 -9.65 35.21
C ASN A 781 14.73 -11.11 34.77
N TYR A 782 13.61 -11.79 34.52
CA TYR A 782 13.59 -13.12 33.94
C TYR A 782 12.52 -13.22 32.84
N SER A 783 12.72 -14.14 31.90
CA SER A 783 11.71 -14.48 30.90
C SER A 783 10.92 -15.72 31.33
N ALA A 784 9.63 -15.73 31.06
CA ALA A 784 8.75 -16.84 31.42
C ALA A 784 7.75 -17.14 30.30
N ASN A 785 7.44 -18.43 30.16
CA ASN A 785 6.32 -18.87 29.34
C ASN A 785 5.02 -18.59 30.09
N ARG A 786 4.11 -17.88 29.43
CA ARG A 786 2.82 -17.52 30.00
C ARG A 786 1.73 -17.76 29.00
N GLN A 787 0.58 -18.20 29.51
CA GLN A 787 -0.62 -18.26 28.72
C GLN A 787 -1.28 -16.88 28.75
N ILE A 788 -1.62 -16.36 27.58
CA ILE A 788 -2.37 -15.12 27.39
C ILE A 788 -3.74 -15.45 26.80
N GLN A 789 -4.72 -14.59 27.04
CA GLN A 789 -6.13 -14.85 26.70
C GLN A 789 -6.76 -13.65 25.99
N ASN A 790 -6.91 -13.72 24.67
CA ASN A 790 -7.76 -12.76 23.97
C ASN A 790 -9.23 -13.10 24.23
N VAL A 791 -10.12 -12.10 24.33
CA VAL A 791 -11.56 -12.31 24.43
C VAL A 791 -12.24 -11.85 23.15
N ILE A 792 -13.03 -12.74 22.52
CA ILE A 792 -13.73 -12.46 21.27
C ILE A 792 -15.24 -12.63 21.47
N GLY A 793 -16.03 -11.69 20.96
CA GLY A 793 -17.50 -11.77 20.93
C GLY A 793 -18.07 -11.20 19.64
N TYR A 794 -19.31 -11.57 19.30
CA TYR A 794 -19.91 -11.22 18.01
C TYR A 794 -21.32 -10.64 18.13
N ILE A 795 -21.68 -9.84 17.12
CA ILE A 795 -23.05 -9.56 16.74
C ILE A 795 -23.18 -9.99 15.28
N ASN A 796 -23.91 -11.07 15.02
CA ASN A 796 -23.97 -11.65 13.68
C ASN A 796 -24.75 -10.76 12.70
N GLY A 797 -24.14 -10.51 11.54
CA GLY A 797 -24.75 -9.74 10.47
C GLY A 797 -25.83 -10.50 9.72
N VAL A 798 -26.81 -9.79 9.15
CA VAL A 798 -27.95 -10.42 8.45
C VAL A 798 -27.79 -10.51 6.93
N GLU A 799 -26.97 -9.66 6.31
CA GLU A 799 -26.76 -9.65 4.86
C GLU A 799 -25.46 -10.34 4.45
N GLU A 800 -24.35 -10.01 5.12
CA GLU A 800 -23.01 -10.54 4.88
C GLU A 800 -22.38 -11.00 6.23
N PRO A 801 -22.90 -12.06 6.86
CA PRO A 801 -22.42 -12.54 8.17
C PRO A 801 -20.94 -12.95 8.18
N GLU A 802 -20.38 -13.28 7.02
CA GLU A 802 -18.97 -13.60 6.85
C GLU A 802 -18.05 -12.38 6.74
N ARG A 803 -18.58 -11.16 6.77
CA ARG A 803 -17.79 -9.93 6.73
C ARG A 803 -17.69 -9.32 8.13
N TYR A 804 -16.48 -8.99 8.56
CA TYR A 804 -16.21 -8.53 9.93
C TYR A 804 -15.85 -7.05 9.96
N VAL A 805 -16.58 -6.26 10.74
CA VAL A 805 -16.09 -4.98 11.26
C VAL A 805 -15.61 -5.26 12.67
N ILE A 806 -14.30 -5.14 12.89
CA ILE A 806 -13.65 -5.53 14.13
C ILE A 806 -13.46 -4.28 15.00
N LEU A 807 -13.96 -4.31 16.23
CA LEU A 807 -13.73 -3.29 17.25
C LEU A 807 -12.81 -3.90 18.30
N GLY A 808 -11.61 -3.33 18.43
CA GLY A 808 -10.54 -3.88 19.25
C GLY A 808 -9.99 -2.88 20.27
N ASN A 809 -9.56 -3.41 21.42
CA ASN A 809 -8.66 -2.75 22.36
C ASN A 809 -7.92 -3.83 23.17
N HIS A 810 -6.72 -3.56 23.65
CA HIS A 810 -6.09 -4.44 24.63
C HIS A 810 -6.59 -4.15 26.05
N TYR A 811 -6.43 -5.10 26.96
CA TYR A 811 -6.84 -4.95 28.35
C TYR A 811 -5.72 -5.23 29.35
N ASP A 812 -4.57 -5.77 28.92
CA ASP A 812 -3.41 -5.91 29.79
C ASP A 812 -2.75 -4.56 30.07
N ALA A 813 -2.20 -4.38 31.28
CA ALA A 813 -1.55 -3.13 31.66
C ALA A 813 -0.27 -3.36 32.46
N TRP A 814 0.65 -2.40 32.44
CA TRP A 814 1.84 -2.46 33.32
C TRP A 814 1.52 -2.43 34.82
N THR A 815 0.45 -1.72 35.21
CA THR A 815 -0.02 -1.62 36.60
C THR A 815 -1.56 -1.75 36.61
N TYR A 816 -2.30 -0.71 37.00
CA TYR A 816 -3.77 -0.68 37.07
C TYR A 816 -4.43 -0.31 35.74
N GLY A 817 -3.70 0.33 34.82
CA GLY A 817 -4.13 0.55 33.44
C GLY A 817 -5.38 1.39 33.22
N ALA A 818 -5.66 2.39 34.06
CA ALA A 818 -6.91 3.15 33.96
C ALA A 818 -7.05 3.98 32.67
N MET A 819 -5.94 4.51 32.15
CA MET A 819 -5.94 5.23 30.89
C MET A 819 -5.51 4.31 29.75
N ASP A 820 -4.37 3.68 29.95
CA ASP A 820 -3.74 2.74 29.03
C ASP A 820 -3.83 1.33 29.67
N PRO A 821 -4.75 0.46 29.24
CA PRO A 821 -5.72 0.63 28.13
C PRO A 821 -7.19 0.70 28.54
N ASN A 822 -7.54 0.53 29.82
CA ASN A 822 -8.92 0.17 30.18
C ASN A 822 -9.95 1.27 29.96
N ALA A 823 -9.54 2.52 29.70
CA ALA A 823 -10.45 3.54 29.20
C ALA A 823 -11.09 3.10 27.86
N GLY A 824 -10.29 2.52 26.95
CA GLY A 824 -10.76 1.93 25.70
C GLY A 824 -11.62 0.68 25.94
N THR A 825 -11.21 -0.19 26.86
CA THR A 825 -11.90 -1.48 27.08
C THR A 825 -13.26 -1.24 27.75
N ALA A 826 -13.34 -0.25 28.64
CA ALA A 826 -14.59 0.21 29.23
C ALA A 826 -15.56 0.77 28.17
N VAL A 827 -15.04 1.57 27.22
CA VAL A 827 -15.83 2.07 26.07
C VAL A 827 -16.26 0.93 25.16
N LEU A 828 -15.38 -0.03 24.88
CA LEU A 828 -15.68 -1.18 24.04
C LEU A 828 -16.83 -2.03 24.62
N ALA A 829 -16.80 -2.28 25.93
CA ALA A 829 -17.88 -2.98 26.65
C ALA A 829 -19.21 -2.20 26.60
N GLU A 830 -19.16 -0.87 26.74
CA GLU A 830 -20.36 -0.03 26.67
C GLU A 830 -20.96 0.05 25.27
N VAL A 831 -20.12 0.17 24.24
CA VAL A 831 -20.57 0.12 22.83
C VAL A 831 -21.25 -1.21 22.53
N ALA A 832 -20.72 -2.31 23.07
CA ALA A 832 -21.31 -3.64 22.95
C ALA A 832 -22.70 -3.70 23.62
N ARG A 833 -22.82 -3.23 24.86
CA ARG A 833 -24.08 -3.15 25.63
C ARG A 833 -25.13 -2.28 24.94
N SER A 834 -24.76 -1.06 24.54
CA SER A 834 -25.67 -0.12 23.88
C SER A 834 -26.18 -0.66 22.53
N THR A 835 -25.28 -1.25 21.72
CA THR A 835 -25.66 -1.85 20.44
C THR A 835 -26.66 -2.98 20.63
N MET A 836 -26.40 -3.90 21.57
CA MET A 836 -27.32 -5.00 21.85
C MET A 836 -28.66 -4.54 22.43
N LYS A 837 -28.67 -3.48 23.25
CA LYS A 837 -29.92 -2.89 23.74
C LYS A 837 -30.79 -2.40 22.58
N VAL A 838 -30.21 -1.67 21.62
CA VAL A 838 -30.95 -1.20 20.44
C VAL A 838 -31.45 -2.36 19.58
N ILE A 839 -30.65 -3.43 19.43
CA ILE A 839 -31.08 -4.66 18.73
C ILE A 839 -32.33 -5.26 19.42
N ASN A 840 -32.33 -5.36 20.74
CA ASN A 840 -33.46 -5.91 21.50
C ASN A 840 -34.72 -5.03 21.43
N GLU A 841 -34.57 -3.70 21.42
CA GLU A 841 -35.69 -2.76 21.36
C GLU A 841 -36.31 -2.63 19.96
N THR A 842 -35.49 -2.76 18.91
CA THR A 842 -35.93 -2.44 17.53
C THR A 842 -36.00 -3.63 16.60
N GLY A 843 -35.41 -4.77 16.97
CA GLY A 843 -35.20 -5.92 16.08
C GLY A 843 -34.18 -5.67 14.97
N TRP A 844 -33.55 -4.48 14.92
CA TRP A 844 -32.51 -4.19 13.94
C TRP A 844 -31.31 -5.12 14.14
N ARG A 845 -30.62 -5.47 13.05
CA ARG A 845 -29.31 -6.12 13.08
C ARG A 845 -28.38 -5.51 12.03
N PRO A 846 -27.06 -5.50 12.27
CA PRO A 846 -26.12 -4.95 11.31
C PRO A 846 -26.09 -5.80 10.04
N ALA A 847 -25.82 -5.17 8.89
CA ALA A 847 -25.70 -5.90 7.62
C ALA A 847 -24.50 -6.87 7.64
N ARG A 848 -23.40 -6.48 8.30
CA ARG A 848 -22.17 -7.26 8.47
C ARG A 848 -21.97 -7.61 9.93
N THR A 849 -21.21 -8.66 10.20
CA THR A 849 -20.91 -9.07 11.58
C THR A 849 -20.00 -8.05 12.25
N LEU A 850 -20.39 -7.63 13.46
CA LEU A 850 -19.51 -6.87 14.35
C LEU A 850 -18.76 -7.87 15.22
N MET A 851 -17.44 -7.76 15.25
CA MET A 851 -16.57 -8.60 16.07
C MET A 851 -15.90 -7.71 17.12
N PHE A 852 -16.16 -7.99 18.38
CA PHE A 852 -15.53 -7.32 19.52
C PHE A 852 -14.32 -8.15 19.95
N ALA A 853 -13.18 -7.50 20.15
CA ALA A 853 -11.94 -8.15 20.51
C ALA A 853 -11.22 -7.41 21.63
N ALA A 854 -10.98 -8.09 22.75
CA ALA A 854 -10.14 -7.62 23.83
C ALA A 854 -8.80 -8.37 23.77
N TRP A 855 -7.71 -7.67 23.49
CA TRP A 855 -6.39 -8.25 23.28
C TRP A 855 -5.59 -8.33 24.57
N ASP A 856 -4.82 -9.41 24.75
CA ASP A 856 -3.88 -9.57 25.85
C ASP A 856 -2.43 -9.37 25.36
N ALA A 857 -1.51 -9.10 26.28
CA ALA A 857 -0.09 -8.92 26.05
C ALA A 857 0.29 -7.89 24.96
N GLU A 858 -0.48 -6.81 24.83
CA GLU A 858 -0.11 -5.69 23.94
C GLU A 858 1.16 -5.01 24.44
N GLU A 859 1.26 -4.80 25.76
CA GLU A 859 2.33 -4.01 26.37
C GLU A 859 3.72 -4.64 26.15
N PHE A 860 3.73 -5.95 25.89
CA PHE A 860 4.91 -6.75 25.62
C PHE A 860 5.35 -6.76 24.15
N GLY A 861 4.55 -6.19 23.24
CA GLY A 861 4.85 -6.10 21.80
C GLY A 861 3.71 -6.55 20.91
N LEU A 862 2.49 -6.06 21.15
CA LEU A 862 1.28 -6.39 20.38
C LEU A 862 1.01 -7.90 20.31
N ILE A 863 1.36 -8.67 21.34
CA ILE A 863 1.48 -10.12 21.22
C ILE A 863 0.11 -10.74 20.92
N GLY A 864 -0.90 -10.57 21.78
CA GLY A 864 -2.19 -11.24 21.60
C GLY A 864 -2.87 -10.90 20.28
N SER A 865 -2.87 -9.63 19.86
CA SER A 865 -3.46 -9.23 18.58
C SER A 865 -2.68 -9.77 17.38
N THR A 866 -1.34 -9.81 17.46
CA THR A 866 -0.49 -10.37 16.39
C THR A 866 -0.69 -11.88 16.26
N GLU A 867 -0.68 -12.63 17.37
CA GLU A 867 -0.91 -14.08 17.36
C GLU A 867 -2.29 -14.43 16.79
N PHE A 868 -3.30 -13.59 17.07
CA PHE A 868 -4.64 -13.74 16.49
C PHE A 868 -4.65 -13.53 14.97
N VAL A 869 -3.94 -12.51 14.49
CA VAL A 869 -3.79 -12.29 13.04
C VAL A 869 -3.04 -13.46 12.41
N GLU A 870 -1.95 -13.93 13.00
CA GLU A 870 -1.18 -15.07 12.49
C GLU A 870 -2.01 -16.36 12.44
N GLU A 871 -2.86 -16.62 13.44
CA GLU A 871 -3.77 -17.78 13.44
C GLU A 871 -4.83 -17.67 12.33
N PHE A 872 -5.43 -16.49 12.17
CA PHE A 872 -6.61 -16.30 11.31
C PHE A 872 -6.31 -15.52 10.03
N THR A 873 -5.05 -15.46 9.59
CA THR A 873 -4.59 -14.63 8.46
C THR A 873 -5.44 -14.83 7.21
N GLU A 874 -5.72 -16.09 6.84
CA GLU A 874 -6.49 -16.38 5.63
C GLU A 874 -7.94 -15.89 5.70
N ILE A 875 -8.55 -16.00 6.88
CA ILE A 875 -9.92 -15.59 7.15
C ILE A 875 -9.98 -14.06 7.14
N LEU A 876 -9.15 -13.40 7.95
CA LEU A 876 -9.15 -11.96 8.11
C LEU A 876 -8.82 -11.25 6.80
N THR A 877 -7.85 -11.73 6.03
CA THR A 877 -7.48 -11.16 4.71
C THR A 877 -8.66 -11.12 3.74
N ARG A 878 -9.60 -12.08 3.84
CA ARG A 878 -10.74 -12.20 2.94
C ARG A 878 -12.02 -11.57 3.49
N ARG A 879 -12.14 -11.44 4.81
CA ARG A 879 -13.40 -11.18 5.51
C ARG A 879 -13.40 -9.91 6.35
N ALA A 880 -12.26 -9.47 6.87
CA ALA A 880 -12.18 -8.23 7.63
C ALA A 880 -12.38 -7.02 6.70
N VAL A 881 -13.34 -6.17 7.05
CA VAL A 881 -13.67 -4.94 6.31
C VAL A 881 -12.91 -3.75 6.88
N ALA A 882 -12.90 -3.64 8.20
CA ALA A 882 -12.18 -2.61 8.94
C ALA A 882 -11.83 -3.12 10.34
N TYR A 883 -10.73 -2.59 10.89
CA TYR A 883 -10.34 -2.73 12.29
C TYR A 883 -10.35 -1.33 12.91
N LEU A 884 -11.16 -1.15 13.96
CA LEU A 884 -11.29 0.10 14.71
C LEU A 884 -10.67 -0.12 16.09
N ASN A 885 -9.62 0.65 16.39
CA ASN A 885 -8.93 0.61 17.68
C ASN A 885 -9.23 1.89 18.46
N MET A 886 -9.64 1.73 19.71
CA MET A 886 -9.62 2.84 20.68
C MET A 886 -8.84 2.37 21.89
N ASP A 887 -7.63 2.89 22.03
CA ASP A 887 -6.71 2.45 23.05
C ASP A 887 -6.86 3.23 24.35
N CYS A 888 -6.18 4.37 24.40
CA CYS A 888 -6.17 5.24 25.56
C CYS A 888 -6.92 6.54 25.30
N LEU A 889 -7.51 7.11 26.36
CA LEU A 889 -8.02 8.48 26.38
C LEU A 889 -6.90 9.44 26.81
N LYS A 890 -6.14 10.05 25.90
CA LYS A 890 -4.92 10.80 26.28
C LYS A 890 -5.15 12.22 26.83
N GLY A 891 -6.36 12.74 26.74
CA GLY A 891 -6.71 14.10 27.16
C GLY A 891 -8.13 14.48 26.77
N ASN A 892 -8.51 15.74 27.00
CA ASN A 892 -9.87 16.24 26.81
C ASN A 892 -9.96 17.44 25.85
N GLN A 893 -8.90 17.77 25.11
CA GLN A 893 -8.85 18.97 24.27
C GLN A 893 -9.55 18.78 22.92
N THR A 894 -9.18 17.73 22.18
CA THR A 894 -9.69 17.40 20.84
C THR A 894 -9.55 15.90 20.56
N ILE A 895 -10.20 15.40 19.51
CA ILE A 895 -10.03 14.03 19.02
C ILE A 895 -8.73 13.91 18.22
N TYR A 896 -8.05 12.77 18.34
CA TYR A 896 -6.91 12.41 17.51
C TYR A 896 -7.20 11.09 16.80
N VAL A 897 -7.08 11.07 15.46
CA VAL A 897 -7.39 9.88 14.66
C VAL A 897 -6.22 9.53 13.74
N GLN A 898 -5.77 8.28 13.82
CA GLN A 898 -4.89 7.65 12.83
C GLN A 898 -5.71 6.62 12.06
N SER A 899 -5.73 6.72 10.73
CA SER A 899 -6.50 5.79 9.91
C SER A 899 -5.84 5.56 8.55
N SER A 900 -6.22 4.46 7.90
CA SER A 900 -5.96 4.29 6.48
C SER A 900 -6.74 5.33 5.67
N PRO A 901 -6.22 5.87 4.55
CA PRO A 901 -6.94 6.88 3.76
C PRO A 901 -8.35 6.46 3.32
N SER A 902 -8.61 5.16 3.19
CA SER A 902 -9.95 4.62 2.87
C SER A 902 -11.02 4.88 3.95
N LEU A 903 -10.62 5.13 5.20
CA LEU A 903 -11.56 5.42 6.30
C LEU A 903 -11.67 6.91 6.61
N GLN A 904 -10.87 7.77 5.99
CA GLN A 904 -10.83 9.20 6.29
C GLN A 904 -12.20 9.87 6.17
N ASP A 905 -12.90 9.67 5.06
CA ASP A 905 -14.23 10.25 4.85
C ASP A 905 -15.24 9.74 5.88
N GLN A 906 -15.12 8.48 6.32
CA GLN A 906 -16.02 7.90 7.32
C GLN A 906 -15.78 8.47 8.71
N VAL A 907 -14.52 8.71 9.08
CA VAL A 907 -14.16 9.37 10.35
C VAL A 907 -14.68 10.79 10.37
N VAL A 908 -14.44 11.56 9.29
CA VAL A 908 -14.92 12.95 9.17
C VAL A 908 -16.44 13.00 9.28
N LEU A 909 -17.15 12.16 8.50
CA LEU A 909 -18.60 12.09 8.57
C LEU A 909 -19.08 11.70 9.98
N ALA A 910 -18.48 10.69 10.61
CA ALA A 910 -18.85 10.30 11.97
C ALA A 910 -18.68 11.46 12.97
N SER A 911 -17.58 12.21 12.90
CA SER A 911 -17.33 13.35 13.79
C SER A 911 -18.36 14.48 13.65
N MET A 912 -18.98 14.64 12.47
CA MET A 912 -20.06 15.61 12.25
C MET A 912 -21.38 15.20 12.91
N TYR A 913 -21.54 13.92 13.26
CA TYR A 913 -22.76 13.40 13.90
C TYR A 913 -22.61 13.18 15.40
N VAL A 914 -21.42 13.39 15.97
CA VAL A 914 -21.18 13.25 17.41
C VAL A 914 -21.21 14.63 18.04
N ALA A 915 -22.08 14.82 19.04
CA ALA A 915 -22.18 16.06 19.79
C ALA A 915 -20.87 16.36 20.53
N ASN A 916 -20.52 17.63 20.61
CA ASN A 916 -19.31 18.06 21.29
C ASN A 916 -19.43 17.85 22.81
N PRO A 917 -18.49 17.14 23.47
CA PRO A 917 -18.57 16.94 24.92
C PRO A 917 -18.26 18.21 25.73
N ARG A 918 -17.70 19.26 25.11
CA ARG A 918 -17.24 20.47 25.79
C ARG A 918 -18.28 21.59 25.79
N LYS A 919 -18.73 21.99 26.99
CA LYS A 919 -19.75 23.05 27.18
C LYS A 919 -19.30 24.43 26.66
N ASP A 920 -18.01 24.74 26.80
CA ASP A 920 -17.41 25.99 26.31
C ASP A 920 -17.35 26.04 24.78
N GLU A 921 -17.05 24.92 24.13
CA GLU A 921 -17.06 24.80 22.66
C GLU A 921 -18.49 24.93 22.11
N ILE A 922 -19.48 24.29 22.75
CA ILE A 922 -20.90 24.45 22.39
C ILE A 922 -21.33 25.92 22.48
N LYS A 923 -20.93 26.64 23.55
CA LYS A 923 -21.22 28.09 23.69
C LYS A 923 -20.56 28.93 22.60
N ALA A 924 -19.42 28.49 22.07
CA ALA A 924 -18.75 29.11 20.93
C ALA A 924 -19.32 28.67 19.56
N ASN A 925 -20.52 28.08 19.54
CA ASN A 925 -21.23 27.59 18.36
C ASN A 925 -20.51 26.43 17.63
N ARG A 926 -19.65 25.67 18.34
CA ARG A 926 -19.01 24.44 17.85
C ARG A 926 -19.71 23.23 18.48
N THR A 927 -20.82 22.83 17.87
CA THR A 927 -21.79 21.89 18.44
C THR A 927 -21.44 20.42 18.27
N THR A 928 -20.55 20.09 17.33
CA THR A 928 -20.12 18.73 17.02
C THR A 928 -18.64 18.53 17.32
N VAL A 929 -18.20 17.28 17.43
CA VAL A 929 -16.77 16.95 17.55
C VAL A 929 -15.99 17.45 16.32
N TYR A 930 -16.60 17.41 15.14
CA TYR A 930 -16.02 17.97 13.91
C TYR A 930 -15.77 19.48 13.99
N ASP A 931 -16.64 20.24 14.66
CA ASP A 931 -16.48 21.70 14.69
C ASP A 931 -15.24 22.15 15.49
N THR A 932 -14.86 21.37 16.51
CA THR A 932 -13.64 21.60 17.33
C THR A 932 -12.40 20.96 16.72
N TRP A 933 -12.57 19.87 15.97
CA TRP A 933 -11.47 19.12 15.35
C TRP A 933 -10.97 19.78 14.06
#